data_AF-A0A3A4Z7C4-F1
#
_entry.id   AF-A0A3A4Z7C4-F1
#
_cell.length_a   1.000
_cell.length_b   1.000
_cell.length_c   1.000
_cell.angle_alpha   90.00
_cell.angle_beta   90.00
_cell.angle_gamma   90.00
#
_symmetry.space_group_name_H-M   'P 1'
#
loop_
_entity.id
_entity.type
_entity.pdbx_description
1 polymer ?
#
loop_
_entity_poly.entity_id
_entity_poly.type
_entity_poly.pdbx_seq_one_letter_code
_entity_poly.pdbx_strand_id
1 'polypeptide(L)'
;MKLAVQKLRALTQLWFFPNLWNNKAFSNTGINWVNQNKQGKEDKVFLDRKGGAMKKVAVICLLVSGTIMGLAFPMDSMGPVAVSPGTGDGKAVVSCPTFSWSMVEGASGYRLEVFKTQGDEVLPHDEIAEEPVIREEIPGSTLAWTPSSEMALETGESYVWYVKGLDAYGEGHWSAGRRFTVDTAAIVSSMDGALRDRVREYLRTDSQIRETIEDITEQSVGPATSTGTQTDGEATPENMRRMGTEDTWNTFYGNRAGESVTQTSLLAFFGSFAGHENTIGFDNTFIGAGAGTSNTSGYGNTFVGTYTGGNNQSFFNTFLGVRAGLANIDGYENTFLGTHAGFYNSTGEGNVFVGAYAGKNNTSGWGDSFLGKNAGFSNVTGMVNTFLGSDAGYNNTHGSSNVFVGQNAGYSSTSQDGQTFVGTNAGYKNTVGEGNTFIGFYAGADNTTGKSNTFVGSKTGRYNTTASWNTFMGDEAGLLNNSGTSNTFIGHAAGYSNNTGTYNTFLGREAGNHNTTASNNTFVGYAAGYWNTEGWFNTFVGDASGFNNNTGNGNVFLGYMSGLNEKGSNKLYIQNSDSSNPLIYGEFDSRRVEINGALTITSMAAASDLRFKKEIRHLNSSLEKVSALNGVSFEWNREMYPDKGFGNGRQIGLIAQEVEPVLPELVHTDRQGRKSVSYDKLTAVLAEAIKEQQKEIMEQKAQIKKQESEIRKLHMIMEELRARLL
;
A
#
# COMPACT_ATOMS: atom_id res chain seq x y z
N MET A 1 31.17 -0.09 -4.49
CA MET A 1 30.55 -0.05 -3.15
C MET A 1 29.10 0.44 -3.19
N LYS A 2 28.77 1.71 -3.50
CA LYS A 2 27.36 2.19 -3.53
C LYS A 2 26.39 1.38 -4.41
N LEU A 3 26.87 0.76 -5.51
CA LEU A 3 26.05 -0.13 -6.36
C LEU A 3 25.75 -1.53 -5.76
N ALA A 4 26.42 -1.93 -4.66
CA ALA A 4 26.16 -3.21 -4.00
C ALA A 4 24.94 -3.14 -3.05
N VAL A 5 24.77 -2.00 -2.36
CA VAL A 5 23.68 -1.79 -1.38
C VAL A 5 22.30 -1.86 -2.05
N GLN A 6 22.18 -1.44 -3.32
CA GLN A 6 20.93 -1.55 -4.07
C GLN A 6 20.54 -2.99 -4.46
N LYS A 7 21.45 -3.97 -4.43
CA LYS A 7 21.12 -5.37 -4.74
C LYS A 7 20.82 -6.24 -3.51
N LEU A 8 21.20 -5.81 -2.29
CA LEU A 8 20.84 -6.54 -1.07
C LEU A 8 19.38 -6.32 -0.64
N ARG A 9 18.79 -5.13 -0.93
CA ARG A 9 17.39 -4.80 -0.58
C ARG A 9 16.31 -5.55 -1.37
N ALA A 10 16.69 -6.49 -2.24
CA ALA A 10 15.76 -7.24 -3.10
C ALA A 10 15.50 -8.69 -2.63
N LEU A 11 15.97 -9.09 -1.43
CA LEU A 11 15.99 -10.50 -0.99
C LEU A 11 15.41 -10.77 0.42
N THR A 12 14.85 -9.78 1.11
CA THR A 12 14.39 -9.91 2.52
C THR A 12 12.92 -9.53 2.74
N GLN A 13 12.06 -9.63 1.72
CA GLN A 13 10.60 -9.52 1.88
C GLN A 13 9.86 -10.61 1.09
N LEU A 14 9.97 -11.85 1.57
CA LEU A 14 9.12 -12.97 1.16
C LEU A 14 9.17 -14.05 2.26
N TRP A 15 7.98 -14.52 2.68
CA TRP A 15 7.72 -15.40 3.84
C TRP A 15 7.89 -14.68 5.21
N PHE A 16 7.09 -14.95 6.25
CA PHE A 16 6.10 -16.02 6.45
C PHE A 16 4.68 -15.54 6.77
N PHE A 17 3.68 -16.26 6.26
CA PHE A 17 2.45 -16.59 6.99
C PHE A 17 2.50 -18.12 7.23
N PRO A 18 2.23 -18.66 8.44
CA PRO A 18 2.37 -20.09 8.69
C PRO A 18 1.08 -20.89 8.43
N ASN A 19 1.27 -22.06 7.79
CA ASN A 19 0.50 -23.33 7.88
C ASN A 19 0.02 -23.88 6.52
N LEU A 20 0.57 -25.04 6.10
CA LEU A 20 -0.21 -26.24 5.75
C LEU A 20 0.67 -27.45 5.35
N TRP A 21 0.83 -28.36 6.30
CA TRP A 21 0.82 -29.84 6.14
C TRP A 21 1.81 -30.56 5.22
N ASN A 22 1.80 -31.90 5.32
CA ASN A 22 2.94 -32.76 5.04
C ASN A 22 2.69 -33.75 3.88
N ASN A 23 3.62 -33.78 2.91
CA ASN A 23 4.01 -34.91 2.05
C ASN A 23 2.96 -35.90 1.46
N LYS A 24 2.96 -36.01 0.11
CA LYS A 24 3.56 -37.18 -0.58
C LYS A 24 3.72 -37.03 -2.11
N ALA A 25 4.95 -37.27 -2.59
CA ALA A 25 5.40 -37.83 -3.89
C ALA A 25 4.73 -37.46 -5.25
N PHE A 26 5.55 -37.05 -6.25
CA PHE A 26 5.91 -37.88 -7.44
C PHE A 26 7.10 -37.25 -8.23
N SER A 27 7.48 -37.80 -9.40
CA SER A 27 8.84 -37.71 -9.99
C SER A 27 8.96 -37.17 -11.44
N ASN A 28 10.22 -36.91 -11.87
CA ASN A 28 10.68 -36.13 -13.04
C ASN A 28 10.65 -36.80 -14.45
N THR A 29 10.63 -35.96 -15.50
CA THR A 29 11.49 -35.97 -16.74
C THR A 29 11.36 -34.61 -17.47
N GLY A 30 12.26 -34.13 -18.35
CA GLY A 30 13.63 -34.57 -18.70
C GLY A 30 14.06 -34.25 -20.16
N ILE A 31 14.60 -33.04 -20.45
CA ILE A 31 15.10 -32.61 -21.79
C ILE A 31 16.44 -31.84 -21.70
N ASN A 32 17.21 -31.76 -22.80
CA ASN A 32 18.64 -31.37 -22.84
C ASN A 32 19.00 -30.52 -24.09
N TRP A 33 20.14 -29.81 -24.11
CA TRP A 33 20.69 -29.09 -25.29
C TRP A 33 22.24 -29.09 -25.35
N VAL A 34 22.80 -28.89 -26.55
CA VAL A 34 24.26 -28.92 -26.86
C VAL A 34 24.64 -27.73 -27.77
N ASN A 35 25.91 -27.28 -27.73
CA ASN A 35 26.42 -26.21 -28.58
C ASN A 35 27.87 -26.52 -29.08
N GLN A 36 28.27 -25.98 -30.24
CA GLN A 36 29.61 -26.10 -30.84
C GLN A 36 30.01 -24.80 -31.54
N ASN A 37 31.31 -24.55 -31.69
CA ASN A 37 31.79 -23.55 -32.66
C ASN A 37 33.16 -23.90 -33.25
N LYS A 38 33.47 -23.40 -34.45
CA LYS A 38 34.69 -23.72 -35.22
C LYS A 38 35.52 -22.48 -35.51
N GLN A 39 36.77 -22.46 -35.05
CA GLN A 39 37.98 -22.18 -35.83
C GLN A 39 39.18 -22.28 -34.89
N GLY A 40 40.29 -22.89 -35.33
CA GLY A 40 41.43 -23.14 -34.46
C GLY A 40 42.77 -22.90 -35.15
N LYS A 41 43.62 -22.12 -34.48
CA LYS A 41 45.06 -22.36 -34.37
C LYS A 41 45.57 -21.73 -33.08
N GLU A 42 46.69 -22.25 -32.58
CA GLU A 42 47.29 -21.81 -31.32
C GLU A 42 48.05 -20.49 -31.50
N ASP A 43 48.08 -19.68 -30.45
CA ASP A 43 49.27 -18.88 -30.14
C ASP A 43 49.55 -18.98 -28.64
N LYS A 44 50.84 -19.01 -28.26
CA LYS A 44 51.28 -19.35 -26.89
C LYS A 44 51.93 -18.15 -26.21
N VAL A 45 51.36 -17.73 -25.09
CA VAL A 45 52.06 -16.90 -24.09
C VAL A 45 52.17 -17.69 -22.80
N PHE A 46 53.41 -17.95 -22.36
CA PHE A 46 53.70 -18.62 -21.10
C PHE A 46 53.50 -17.66 -19.91
N LEU A 47 52.83 -18.14 -18.86
CA LEU A 47 52.94 -17.61 -17.50
C LEU A 47 53.33 -18.75 -16.55
N ASP A 48 54.63 -19.03 -16.57
CA ASP A 48 55.40 -19.85 -15.63
C ASP A 48 56.16 -18.86 -14.70
N ARG A 49 56.48 -19.07 -13.42
CA ARG A 49 56.34 -20.15 -12.42
C ARG A 49 56.33 -19.42 -11.05
N LYS A 50 55.51 -19.62 -10.02
CA LYS A 50 54.71 -20.73 -9.44
C LYS A 50 53.34 -20.14 -8.97
N GLY A 51 52.32 -20.84 -8.45
CA GLY A 51 52.10 -22.26 -8.15
C GLY A 51 51.50 -22.43 -6.74
N GLY A 52 50.24 -22.88 -6.55
CA GLY A 52 49.24 -23.26 -7.56
C GLY A 52 47.87 -23.67 -6.96
N ALA A 53 47.01 -24.27 -7.80
CA ALA A 53 45.64 -24.79 -7.51
C ALA A 53 44.62 -23.76 -6.96
N MET A 54 43.55 -23.34 -7.64
CA MET A 54 42.88 -23.76 -8.90
C MET A 54 42.17 -25.13 -8.92
N LYS A 55 40.87 -25.12 -8.56
CA LYS A 55 39.69 -25.70 -9.28
C LYS A 55 38.44 -25.52 -8.40
N LYS A 56 37.49 -24.65 -8.76
CA LYS A 56 36.35 -24.89 -9.68
C LYS A 56 35.42 -26.03 -9.27
N VAL A 57 34.23 -25.63 -8.79
CA VAL A 57 32.89 -26.09 -9.24
C VAL A 57 32.84 -27.52 -9.79
N ALA A 58 32.41 -28.46 -8.93
CA ALA A 58 31.93 -29.78 -9.32
C ALA A 58 30.94 -30.30 -8.25
N VAL A 59 30.07 -31.23 -8.65
CA VAL A 59 29.09 -31.98 -7.82
C VAL A 59 27.93 -31.15 -7.26
N ILE A 60 26.76 -31.35 -7.87
CA ILE A 60 25.44 -31.01 -7.33
C ILE A 60 24.96 -32.17 -6.45
N CYS A 61 24.33 -31.85 -5.31
CA CYS A 61 23.47 -32.66 -4.44
C CYS A 61 23.70 -34.18 -4.31
N LEU A 62 24.01 -34.65 -3.10
CA LEU A 62 23.44 -35.90 -2.56
C LEU A 62 23.34 -35.88 -1.02
N LEU A 63 22.08 -35.77 -0.55
CA LEU A 63 21.50 -36.20 0.73
C LEU A 63 22.21 -35.98 2.09
N VAL A 64 21.56 -35.15 2.92
CA VAL A 64 21.03 -35.48 4.26
C VAL A 64 21.93 -36.26 5.23
N SER A 65 22.40 -35.55 6.27
CA SER A 65 22.09 -35.88 7.67
C SER A 65 22.32 -34.64 8.54
N GLY A 66 21.64 -34.56 9.68
CA GLY A 66 21.77 -33.42 10.59
C GLY A 66 22.88 -33.64 11.62
N THR A 67 23.76 -32.65 11.78
CA THR A 67 24.66 -32.54 12.94
C THR A 67 24.74 -31.09 13.37
N ILE A 68 24.31 -30.82 14.61
CA ILE A 68 24.51 -29.54 15.27
C ILE A 68 25.97 -29.49 15.73
N MET A 69 26.73 -28.50 15.28
CA MET A 69 27.83 -27.93 16.07
C MET A 69 28.04 -26.47 15.67
N GLY A 70 28.32 -25.62 16.66
CA GLY A 70 28.17 -24.18 16.54
C GLY A 70 29.18 -23.52 15.60
N LEU A 71 28.67 -22.69 14.70
CA LEU A 71 29.35 -21.48 14.25
C LEU A 71 28.45 -20.31 14.67
N ALA A 72 28.90 -19.52 15.65
CA ALA A 72 28.22 -18.29 16.00
C ALA A 72 28.32 -17.32 14.81
N PHE A 73 27.18 -16.77 14.38
CA PHE A 73 27.21 -15.60 13.53
C PHE A 73 27.73 -14.43 14.36
N PRO A 74 28.67 -13.61 13.85
CA PRO A 74 29.09 -12.41 14.57
C PRO A 74 27.88 -11.48 14.71
N MET A 75 27.65 -10.97 15.92
CA MET A 75 26.66 -9.91 16.15
C MET A 75 26.95 -8.71 15.25
N ASP A 76 25.90 -7.98 14.89
CA ASP A 76 26.04 -6.72 14.17
C ASP A 76 26.85 -5.73 15.02
N SER A 77 27.68 -4.89 14.39
CA SER A 77 28.75 -4.13 15.08
C SER A 77 28.27 -2.91 15.86
N MET A 78 27.00 -2.88 16.27
CA MET A 78 26.34 -1.80 16.98
C MET A 78 25.45 -2.39 18.09
N GLY A 79 25.58 -1.88 19.32
CA GLY A 79 24.75 -2.31 20.45
C GLY A 79 23.27 -1.94 20.29
N PRO A 80 22.38 -2.52 21.12
CA PRO A 80 20.95 -2.26 21.06
C PRO A 80 20.62 -0.77 21.25
N VAL A 81 19.56 -0.30 20.60
CA VAL A 81 19.09 1.10 20.73
C VAL A 81 18.25 1.23 22.00
N ALA A 82 18.84 1.78 23.05
CA ALA A 82 18.16 2.11 24.30
C ALA A 82 17.16 3.28 24.14
N VAL A 83 15.99 3.17 24.75
CA VAL A 83 14.91 4.17 24.78
C VAL A 83 14.82 4.80 26.17
N SER A 84 14.79 6.13 26.28
CA SER A 84 14.77 6.82 27.57
C SER A 84 13.54 6.43 28.41
N PRO A 85 13.70 5.97 29.66
CA PRO A 85 12.59 5.59 30.53
C PRO A 85 11.89 6.83 31.09
N GLY A 86 10.72 7.15 30.54
CA GLY A 86 9.93 8.30 31.00
C GLY A 86 9.05 8.94 29.94
N THR A 87 8.65 10.18 30.18
CA THR A 87 8.12 11.05 29.12
C THR A 87 9.24 11.48 28.17
N GLY A 88 8.87 12.07 27.02
CA GLY A 88 9.82 12.45 25.95
C GLY A 88 10.96 13.40 26.39
N ASP A 89 10.81 14.08 27.52
CA ASP A 89 11.79 15.00 28.11
C ASP A 89 12.83 14.30 29.01
N GLY A 90 12.81 12.97 29.12
CA GLY A 90 13.76 12.20 29.93
C GLY A 90 13.46 12.14 31.44
N LYS A 91 12.20 12.35 31.84
CA LYS A 91 11.76 12.26 33.23
C LYS A 91 11.03 10.96 33.53
N ALA A 92 11.56 10.17 34.47
CA ALA A 92 10.90 9.02 35.05
C ALA A 92 9.99 9.50 36.21
N VAL A 93 8.68 9.28 36.10
CA VAL A 93 7.68 9.76 37.08
C VAL A 93 7.50 8.78 38.26
N VAL A 94 8.20 7.64 38.24
CA VAL A 94 8.16 6.56 39.25
C VAL A 94 9.57 6.08 39.59
N SER A 95 9.77 5.56 40.81
CA SER A 95 11.07 5.06 41.30
C SER A 95 11.52 3.72 40.70
N CYS A 96 10.59 2.92 40.16
CA CYS A 96 10.87 1.68 39.42
C CYS A 96 10.44 1.85 37.95
N PRO A 97 11.21 2.58 37.12
CA PRO A 97 10.80 2.85 35.74
C PRO A 97 11.08 1.66 34.81
N THR A 98 10.27 1.49 33.77
CA THR A 98 10.48 0.47 32.74
C THR A 98 11.53 0.92 31.72
N PHE A 99 12.61 0.16 31.61
CA PHE A 99 13.64 0.30 30.59
C PHE A 99 13.25 -0.50 29.34
N SER A 100 13.59 -0.03 28.13
CA SER A 100 13.28 -0.74 26.88
C SER A 100 14.28 -0.46 25.76
N TRP A 101 14.46 -1.42 24.85
CA TRP A 101 15.49 -1.38 23.80
C TRP A 101 15.10 -2.17 22.55
N SER A 102 15.83 -1.94 21.44
CA SER A 102 15.66 -2.71 20.20
C SER A 102 16.25 -4.13 20.31
N MET A 103 15.59 -5.11 19.70
CA MET A 103 16.13 -6.47 19.55
C MET A 103 17.48 -6.47 18.80
N VAL A 104 18.41 -7.30 19.26
CA VAL A 104 19.65 -7.67 18.54
C VAL A 104 19.47 -9.09 18.00
N GLU A 105 19.65 -9.27 16.69
CA GLU A 105 19.50 -10.58 16.05
C GLU A 105 20.58 -11.55 16.54
N GLY A 106 20.17 -12.71 17.08
CA GLY A 106 21.07 -13.72 17.63
C GLY A 106 21.46 -13.56 19.11
N ALA A 107 20.92 -12.58 19.84
CA ALA A 107 21.18 -12.45 21.28
C ALA A 107 20.57 -13.60 22.11
N SER A 108 21.37 -14.16 23.02
CA SER A 108 20.94 -15.16 24.02
C SER A 108 20.24 -14.51 25.22
N GLY A 109 20.68 -13.30 25.57
CA GLY A 109 20.20 -12.48 26.66
C GLY A 109 20.59 -11.02 26.46
N TYR A 110 20.26 -10.18 27.44
CA TYR A 110 20.71 -8.81 27.55
C TYR A 110 21.25 -8.57 28.96
N ARG A 111 22.30 -7.75 29.11
CA ARG A 111 22.71 -7.22 30.41
C ARG A 111 22.37 -5.74 30.46
N LEU A 112 21.68 -5.31 31.51
CA LEU A 112 21.27 -3.94 31.76
C LEU A 112 22.02 -3.40 32.98
N GLU A 113 22.57 -2.19 32.86
CA GLU A 113 23.28 -1.52 33.96
C GLU A 113 22.84 -0.05 34.09
N VAL A 114 22.58 0.39 35.32
CA VAL A 114 22.14 1.76 35.68
C VAL A 114 23.12 2.36 36.68
N PHE A 115 23.62 3.57 36.39
CA PHE A 115 24.57 4.30 37.21
C PHE A 115 23.95 5.62 37.66
N LYS A 116 24.30 6.09 38.87
CA LYS A 116 23.93 7.43 39.35
C LYS A 116 24.83 8.47 38.65
N THR A 117 24.34 9.68 38.39
CA THR A 117 25.18 10.75 37.82
C THR A 117 24.80 12.12 38.37
N GLN A 118 25.82 12.91 38.73
CA GLN A 118 25.67 14.29 39.19
C GLN A 118 26.00 15.32 38.10
N GLY A 119 26.32 14.88 36.88
CA GLY A 119 26.64 15.74 35.73
C GLY A 119 25.58 15.72 34.64
N ASP A 120 25.67 16.68 33.70
CA ASP A 120 24.87 16.70 32.48
C ASP A 120 25.47 15.85 31.33
N GLU A 121 26.73 15.43 31.47
CA GLU A 121 27.47 14.67 30.48
C GLU A 121 27.15 13.16 30.55
N VAL A 122 27.10 12.51 29.38
CA VAL A 122 26.85 11.07 29.23
C VAL A 122 28.13 10.43 28.69
N LEU A 123 28.89 9.83 29.59
CA LEU A 123 30.13 9.10 29.25
C LEU A 123 29.82 7.80 28.47
N PRO A 124 30.79 7.24 27.72
CA PRO A 124 30.75 5.84 27.30
C PRO A 124 30.74 4.90 28.52
N HIS A 125 30.13 3.71 28.40
CA HIS A 125 30.10 2.72 29.50
C HIS A 125 31.51 2.35 29.97
N ASP A 126 32.43 2.13 29.03
CA ASP A 126 33.83 1.73 29.30
C ASP A 126 34.67 2.81 30.04
N GLU A 127 34.12 4.03 30.22
CA GLU A 127 34.76 5.14 30.96
C GLU A 127 34.18 5.34 32.37
N ILE A 128 33.15 4.57 32.77
CA ILE A 128 32.53 4.67 34.09
C ILE A 128 33.30 3.81 35.11
N ALA A 129 33.90 4.46 36.11
CA ALA A 129 34.67 3.82 37.17
C ALA A 129 33.86 3.52 38.45
N GLU A 130 32.56 3.82 38.47
CA GLU A 130 31.64 3.54 39.58
C GLU A 130 30.90 2.20 39.35
N GLU A 131 30.57 1.46 40.41
CA GLU A 131 29.71 0.27 40.29
C GLU A 131 28.25 0.69 40.01
N PRO A 132 27.50 -0.07 39.19
CA PRO A 132 26.11 0.25 38.88
C PRO A 132 25.19 0.04 40.08
N VAL A 133 24.21 0.93 40.22
CA VAL A 133 23.12 0.89 41.20
C VAL A 133 22.15 -0.26 40.91
N ILE A 134 21.97 -0.61 39.62
CA ILE A 134 21.24 -1.79 39.17
C ILE A 134 22.08 -2.49 38.10
N ARG A 135 22.32 -3.80 38.26
CA ARG A 135 22.91 -4.70 37.26
C ARG A 135 22.03 -5.95 37.17
N GLU A 136 21.42 -6.19 36.01
CA GLU A 136 20.49 -7.31 35.80
C GLU A 136 20.81 -8.05 34.50
N GLU A 137 20.63 -9.37 34.49
CA GLU A 137 20.68 -10.20 33.27
C GLU A 137 19.28 -10.69 32.88
N ILE A 138 18.90 -10.40 31.63
CA ILE A 138 17.52 -10.42 31.14
C ILE A 138 17.43 -11.40 29.96
N PRO A 139 16.44 -12.32 29.91
CA PRO A 139 16.33 -13.30 28.81
C PRO A 139 16.19 -12.66 27.43
N GLY A 140 16.78 -13.28 26.39
CA GLY A 140 16.84 -12.71 25.03
C GLY A 140 15.48 -12.51 24.34
N SER A 141 14.42 -13.14 24.85
CA SER A 141 13.02 -12.92 24.43
C SER A 141 12.40 -11.63 24.95
N THR A 142 13.05 -10.94 25.90
CA THR A 142 12.53 -9.77 26.61
C THR A 142 13.24 -8.51 26.13
N LEU A 143 12.46 -7.50 25.71
CA LEU A 143 12.95 -6.21 25.18
C LEU A 143 12.61 -5.01 26.08
N ALA A 144 11.99 -5.26 27.23
CA ALA A 144 11.69 -4.28 28.25
C ALA A 144 11.68 -4.93 29.64
N TRP A 145 12.17 -4.23 30.66
CA TRP A 145 12.28 -4.72 32.03
C TRP A 145 12.05 -3.59 33.03
N THR A 146 11.49 -3.94 34.19
CA THR A 146 11.13 -3.00 35.26
C THR A 146 11.74 -3.49 36.57
N PRO A 147 12.46 -2.63 37.34
CA PRO A 147 12.98 -3.00 38.65
C PRO A 147 11.88 -3.45 39.62
N SER A 148 12.23 -4.35 40.54
CA SER A 148 11.38 -4.63 41.70
C SER A 148 11.34 -3.43 42.65
N SER A 149 10.44 -3.44 43.64
CA SER A 149 10.41 -2.43 44.71
C SER A 149 11.65 -2.41 45.59
N GLU A 150 12.47 -3.47 45.56
CA GLU A 150 13.75 -3.58 46.29
C GLU A 150 14.91 -2.95 45.51
N MET A 151 14.74 -2.76 44.20
CA MET A 151 15.67 -2.07 43.28
C MET A 151 15.17 -0.66 42.92
N ALA A 152 14.42 -0.02 43.83
CA ALA A 152 13.83 1.30 43.61
C ALA A 152 14.90 2.41 43.57
N LEU A 153 14.87 3.24 42.53
CA LEU A 153 15.77 4.38 42.37
C LEU A 153 15.33 5.58 43.23
N GLU A 154 16.30 6.38 43.69
CA GLU A 154 16.08 7.49 44.61
C GLU A 154 15.38 8.66 43.91
N THR A 155 14.40 9.27 44.60
CA THR A 155 13.68 10.44 44.09
C THR A 155 14.57 11.69 44.11
N GLY A 156 14.50 12.48 43.03
CA GLY A 156 15.24 13.73 42.84
C GLY A 156 16.61 13.53 42.18
N GLU A 157 17.04 12.29 41.98
CA GLU A 157 18.36 11.94 41.48
C GLU A 157 18.37 11.67 39.98
N SER A 158 19.53 11.93 39.36
CA SER A 158 19.77 11.65 37.94
C SER A 158 20.56 10.36 37.77
N TYR A 159 20.19 9.59 36.75
CA TYR A 159 20.76 8.29 36.42
C TYR A 159 21.06 8.21 34.93
N VAL A 160 22.01 7.36 34.57
CA VAL A 160 22.30 6.98 33.18
C VAL A 160 22.30 5.46 33.07
N TRP A 161 21.68 4.92 32.03
CA TRP A 161 21.60 3.47 31.83
C TRP A 161 22.08 3.02 30.44
N TYR A 162 22.50 1.76 30.41
CA TYR A 162 23.05 1.06 29.25
C TYR A 162 22.48 -0.36 29.18
N VAL A 163 22.44 -0.91 27.98
CA VAL A 163 22.14 -2.34 27.76
C VAL A 163 23.03 -2.90 26.66
N LYS A 164 23.56 -4.11 26.85
CA LYS A 164 24.21 -4.89 25.77
C LYS A 164 23.42 -6.15 25.47
N GLY A 165 23.38 -6.55 24.20
CA GLY A 165 23.06 -7.93 23.83
C GLY A 165 24.19 -8.85 24.26
N LEU A 166 23.85 -10.07 24.65
CA LEU A 166 24.80 -11.12 25.02
C LEU A 166 24.78 -12.22 23.96
N ASP A 167 25.95 -12.65 23.50
CA ASP A 167 26.11 -13.78 22.59
C ASP A 167 26.13 -15.13 23.34
N ALA A 168 26.69 -16.18 22.74
CA ALA A 168 26.84 -17.50 23.38
C ALA A 168 27.97 -17.57 24.43
N TYR A 169 28.76 -16.51 24.59
CA TYR A 169 29.91 -16.41 25.49
C TYR A 169 29.73 -15.30 26.56
N GLY A 170 28.66 -14.51 26.49
CA GLY A 170 28.39 -13.39 27.41
C GLY A 170 28.92 -12.04 26.90
N GLU A 171 29.37 -11.98 25.65
CA GLU A 171 29.95 -10.79 25.04
C GLU A 171 28.99 -10.08 24.07
N GLY A 172 29.29 -8.80 23.82
CA GLY A 172 28.49 -7.95 22.95
C GLY A 172 28.65 -6.46 23.27
N HIS A 173 28.16 -5.62 22.37
CA HIS A 173 28.34 -4.16 22.44
C HIS A 173 27.24 -3.46 23.24
N TRP A 174 27.64 -2.48 24.06
CA TRP A 174 26.73 -1.60 24.79
C TRP A 174 25.97 -0.63 23.89
N SER A 175 24.77 -0.27 24.32
CA SER A 175 23.99 0.85 23.79
C SER A 175 24.71 2.18 24.02
N ALA A 176 24.34 3.21 23.25
CA ALA A 176 24.56 4.58 23.69
C ALA A 176 23.83 4.84 25.03
N GLY A 177 24.48 5.56 25.95
CA GLY A 177 23.92 5.86 27.26
C GLY A 177 22.66 6.72 27.20
N ARG A 178 21.71 6.45 28.09
CA ARG A 178 20.47 7.22 28.22
C ARG A 178 20.33 7.79 29.62
N ARG A 179 20.48 9.11 29.75
CA ARG A 179 20.22 9.83 31.00
C ARG A 179 18.72 10.01 31.22
N PHE A 180 18.31 9.92 32.49
CA PHE A 180 16.97 10.27 32.97
C PHE A 180 17.05 10.78 34.41
N THR A 181 16.01 11.45 34.89
CA THR A 181 15.88 11.89 36.29
C THR A 181 14.60 11.31 36.89
N VAL A 182 14.68 10.81 38.13
CA VAL A 182 13.53 10.24 38.86
C VAL A 182 12.76 11.37 39.56
N ASP A 183 11.79 11.93 38.85
CA ASP A 183 10.99 13.08 39.26
C ASP A 183 9.57 12.66 39.66
N THR A 184 9.43 12.10 40.86
CA THR A 184 8.12 11.70 41.42
C THR A 184 7.25 12.90 41.81
N ALA A 185 7.77 14.14 41.77
CA ALA A 185 6.96 15.34 41.98
C ALA A 185 5.96 15.59 40.85
N ALA A 186 6.14 14.96 39.68
CA ALA A 186 5.19 15.03 38.57
C ALA A 186 3.85 14.29 38.81
N ILE A 187 3.75 13.41 39.83
CA ILE A 187 2.46 12.84 40.29
C ILE A 187 1.61 13.91 40.99
N VAL A 188 2.22 15.02 41.42
CA VAL A 188 1.63 16.03 42.30
C VAL A 188 1.19 17.31 41.55
N SER A 189 1.56 17.48 40.27
CA SER A 189 1.25 18.66 39.46
C SER A 189 0.07 18.50 38.49
N SER A 190 -0.62 17.36 38.51
CA SER A 190 -1.80 17.07 37.67
C SER A 190 -3.09 16.78 38.47
N MET A 191 -3.04 16.89 39.81
CA MET A 191 -4.22 16.82 40.68
C MET A 191 -4.57 18.21 41.21
N ASP A 192 -5.85 18.56 41.16
CA ASP A 192 -6.34 19.94 41.30
C ASP A 192 -6.10 20.55 42.71
N GLY A 193 -5.71 21.83 42.73
CA GLY A 193 -5.35 22.58 43.93
C GLY A 193 -6.51 22.76 44.92
N ALA A 194 -7.76 22.74 44.44
CA ALA A 194 -8.96 22.89 45.25
C ALA A 194 -9.10 21.85 46.38
N LEU A 195 -8.47 20.68 46.26
CA LEU A 195 -8.45 19.67 47.32
C LEU A 195 -7.33 19.90 48.35
N ARG A 196 -6.26 20.60 47.94
CA ARG A 196 -4.97 20.58 48.67
C ARG A 196 -4.91 21.56 49.83
N ASP A 197 -5.55 22.72 49.71
CA ASP A 197 -5.64 23.66 50.82
C ASP A 197 -6.72 23.24 51.82
N ARG A 198 -7.80 22.61 51.35
CA ARG A 198 -8.85 22.03 52.21
C ARG A 198 -8.33 20.93 53.16
N VAL A 199 -7.35 20.14 52.71
CA VAL A 199 -6.66 19.14 53.54
C VAL A 199 -5.60 19.76 54.48
N ARG A 200 -4.99 20.89 54.09
CA ARG A 200 -4.04 21.62 54.97
C ARG A 200 -4.73 22.29 56.16
N GLU A 201 -5.97 22.73 56.00
CA GLU A 201 -6.78 23.29 57.07
C GLU A 201 -7.23 22.20 58.06
N TYR A 202 -7.52 20.98 57.57
CA TYR A 202 -7.99 19.86 58.39
C TYR A 202 -6.91 19.16 59.23
N LEU A 203 -5.62 19.31 58.89
CA LEU A 203 -4.50 18.59 59.52
C LEU A 203 -3.67 19.45 60.50
N ARG A 204 -4.18 20.59 60.96
CA ARG A 204 -3.38 21.55 61.76
C ARG A 204 -3.92 21.90 63.15
N THR A 205 -5.06 21.36 63.56
CA THR A 205 -5.76 21.73 64.80
C THR A 205 -6.32 20.52 65.57
N ASP A 206 -5.56 19.42 65.64
CA ASP A 206 -5.77 18.44 66.71
C ASP A 206 -5.18 18.99 68.03
N SER A 207 -6.06 19.40 68.94
CA SER A 207 -5.84 19.54 70.40
C SER A 207 -7.00 20.22 71.13
N GLN A 208 -7.73 21.15 70.50
CA GLN A 208 -8.77 21.96 71.18
C GLN A 208 -10.23 21.52 70.95
N ILE A 209 -10.53 20.71 69.93
CA ILE A 209 -11.92 20.29 69.65
C ILE A 209 -12.40 19.18 70.61
N ARG A 210 -11.49 18.55 71.37
CA ARG A 210 -11.84 17.47 72.32
C ARG A 210 -12.50 17.97 73.62
N GLU A 211 -12.37 19.26 73.93
CA GLU A 211 -12.87 19.86 75.19
C GLU A 211 -14.21 20.59 75.00
N THR A 212 -14.56 21.01 73.76
CA THR A 212 -15.81 21.75 73.47
C THR A 212 -17.01 20.85 73.16
N ILE A 213 -16.81 19.54 72.99
CA ILE A 213 -17.89 18.60 72.62
C ILE A 213 -18.65 18.08 73.85
N GLU A 214 -18.02 17.98 75.02
CA GLU A 214 -18.71 17.57 76.24
C GLU A 214 -19.71 18.65 76.73
N ASP A 215 -19.31 19.93 76.67
CA ASP A 215 -20.03 21.07 77.26
C ASP A 215 -21.34 21.49 76.53
N ILE A 216 -21.55 21.04 75.28
CA ILE A 216 -22.74 21.39 74.47
C ILE A 216 -23.90 20.40 74.66
N THR A 217 -23.65 19.24 75.28
CA THR A 217 -24.60 18.11 75.26
C THR A 217 -25.77 18.25 76.24
N GLU A 218 -25.75 19.21 77.18
CA GLU A 218 -26.69 19.26 78.31
C GLU A 218 -27.78 20.35 78.29
N GLN A 219 -27.80 21.28 77.31
CA GLN A 219 -28.77 22.40 77.30
C GLN A 219 -29.46 22.70 75.95
N SER A 220 -30.54 21.97 75.66
CA SER A 220 -31.85 22.59 75.32
C SER A 220 -32.95 21.55 75.04
N VAL A 221 -33.93 21.45 75.94
CA VAL A 221 -35.16 20.64 75.74
C VAL A 221 -36.38 21.58 75.73
N GLY A 222 -37.11 21.64 74.61
CA GLY A 222 -38.32 22.48 74.49
C GLY A 222 -38.94 22.44 73.08
N PRO A 223 -40.21 22.03 72.88
CA PRO A 223 -40.74 21.70 71.55
C PRO A 223 -41.69 22.74 70.94
N ALA A 224 -41.69 22.90 69.61
CA ALA A 224 -42.74 23.59 68.84
C ALA A 224 -42.84 23.13 67.35
N THR A 225 -43.63 22.07 67.13
CA THR A 225 -44.43 21.74 65.92
C THR A 225 -44.25 22.53 64.60
N SER A 226 -43.89 21.83 63.51
CA SER A 226 -44.51 22.02 62.18
C SER A 226 -44.44 20.74 61.33
N THR A 227 -45.48 20.48 60.53
CA THR A 227 -45.68 19.22 59.78
C THR A 227 -44.89 19.12 58.47
N GLY A 228 -44.22 18.00 58.23
CA GLY A 228 -43.66 17.63 56.92
C GLY A 228 -42.48 16.65 57.05
N THR A 229 -42.69 15.37 56.75
CA THR A 229 -41.69 14.31 57.00
C THR A 229 -40.54 14.34 55.99
N GLN A 230 -39.44 14.98 56.33
CA GLN A 230 -38.11 14.48 55.98
C GLN A 230 -37.63 13.52 57.08
N THR A 231 -37.01 12.41 56.68
CA THR A 231 -36.19 11.58 57.57
C THR A 231 -34.74 11.78 57.18
N ASP A 232 -34.06 12.72 57.85
CA ASP A 232 -32.61 12.62 57.98
C ASP A 232 -32.31 11.32 58.73
N GLY A 233 -31.45 10.49 58.15
CA GLY A 233 -31.18 9.14 58.64
C GLY A 233 -29.70 8.93 58.86
N GLU A 234 -29.27 8.98 60.13
CA GLU A 234 -27.98 8.43 60.52
C GLU A 234 -27.94 6.92 60.22
N ALA A 235 -26.75 6.39 59.91
CA ALA A 235 -26.58 5.03 59.42
C ALA A 235 -26.68 3.97 60.54
N THR A 236 -27.89 3.75 61.05
CA THR A 236 -28.17 2.64 61.97
C THR A 236 -28.09 1.28 61.26
N PRO A 237 -27.82 0.17 61.99
CA PRO A 237 -27.71 -1.17 61.40
C PRO A 237 -28.95 -1.67 60.64
N GLU A 238 -30.14 -1.11 60.89
CA GLU A 238 -31.38 -1.49 60.19
C GLU A 238 -31.35 -1.15 58.69
N ASN A 239 -30.51 -0.18 58.27
CA ASN A 239 -30.35 0.22 56.87
C ASN A 239 -29.42 -0.71 56.05
N MET A 240 -28.80 -1.72 56.68
CA MET A 240 -28.01 -2.76 56.00
C MET A 240 -28.68 -4.14 56.14
N ARG A 241 -29.63 -4.44 55.24
CA ARG A 241 -30.22 -5.78 55.14
C ARG A 241 -29.22 -6.79 54.56
N ARG A 242 -28.56 -7.55 55.43
CA ARG A 242 -28.07 -8.90 55.08
C ARG A 242 -29.28 -9.85 55.03
N MET A 243 -30.01 -9.85 53.91
CA MET A 243 -31.03 -10.88 53.67
C MET A 243 -30.38 -12.12 53.06
N GLY A 244 -30.46 -13.21 53.81
CA GLY A 244 -29.92 -14.49 53.41
C GLY A 244 -30.26 -15.61 54.39
N THR A 245 -30.44 -16.82 53.86
CA THR A 245 -30.19 -18.05 54.62
C THR A 245 -28.67 -18.24 54.79
N GLU A 246 -28.25 -19.14 55.68
CA GLU A 246 -26.89 -19.15 56.27
C GLU A 246 -25.72 -19.28 55.27
N ASP A 247 -25.96 -19.71 54.03
CA ASP A 247 -24.97 -19.86 52.95
C ASP A 247 -24.98 -18.75 51.88
N THR A 248 -25.70 -17.63 52.07
CA THR A 248 -25.89 -16.61 51.00
C THR A 248 -25.18 -15.28 51.28
N TRP A 249 -24.19 -14.95 50.43
CA TRP A 249 -23.37 -13.73 50.54
C TRP A 249 -24.00 -12.54 49.80
N ASN A 250 -24.95 -11.86 50.44
CA ASN A 250 -25.62 -10.67 49.89
C ASN A 250 -25.31 -9.41 50.72
N THR A 251 -25.11 -8.27 50.03
CA THR A 251 -24.88 -6.94 50.61
C THR A 251 -25.80 -5.92 49.95
N PHE A 252 -26.71 -5.34 50.75
CA PHE A 252 -27.67 -4.31 50.29
C PHE A 252 -27.53 -3.03 51.11
N TYR A 253 -27.49 -1.88 50.43
CA TYR A 253 -27.41 -0.56 51.04
C TYR A 253 -28.26 0.46 50.27
N GLY A 254 -29.22 1.09 50.95
CA GLY A 254 -30.11 2.10 50.38
C GLY A 254 -31.59 1.70 50.39
N ASN A 255 -32.47 2.69 50.25
CA ASN A 255 -33.92 2.49 50.34
C ASN A 255 -34.41 1.47 49.29
N ARG A 256 -35.02 0.38 49.75
CA ARG A 256 -35.57 -0.70 48.89
C ARG A 256 -34.57 -1.37 47.95
N ALA A 257 -33.27 -1.34 48.27
CA ALA A 257 -32.28 -2.15 47.57
C ALA A 257 -32.57 -3.65 47.81
N GLY A 258 -32.74 -4.43 46.75
CA GLY A 258 -33.03 -5.88 46.82
C GLY A 258 -34.34 -6.25 47.53
N GLU A 259 -35.38 -5.40 47.50
CA GLU A 259 -36.63 -5.61 48.26
C GLU A 259 -37.35 -6.92 47.90
N SER A 260 -37.29 -7.37 46.63
CA SER A 260 -37.97 -8.59 46.14
C SER A 260 -37.12 -9.88 46.16
N VAL A 261 -35.92 -9.86 46.73
CA VAL A 261 -34.97 -11.00 46.67
C VAL A 261 -35.48 -12.19 47.46
N THR A 262 -35.55 -13.38 46.82
CA THR A 262 -36.13 -14.59 47.45
C THR A 262 -35.17 -15.77 47.66
N GLN A 263 -34.28 -16.08 46.71
CA GLN A 263 -33.49 -17.34 46.72
C GLN A 263 -32.07 -17.20 46.10
N THR A 264 -31.37 -16.10 46.33
CA THR A 264 -30.15 -15.75 45.57
C THR A 264 -28.92 -15.45 46.44
N SER A 265 -27.75 -15.47 45.82
CA SER A 265 -26.44 -15.21 46.43
C SER A 265 -25.57 -14.30 45.55
N LEU A 266 -24.45 -13.83 46.11
CA LEU A 266 -23.44 -12.99 45.44
C LEU A 266 -24.02 -11.65 44.95
N LEU A 267 -25.00 -11.09 45.66
CA LEU A 267 -25.59 -9.79 45.31
C LEU A 267 -24.93 -8.62 46.04
N ALA A 268 -24.61 -7.57 45.30
CA ALA A 268 -23.97 -6.35 45.80
C ALA A 268 -24.73 -5.10 45.31
N PHE A 269 -25.78 -4.68 46.02
CA PHE A 269 -26.65 -3.57 45.60
C PHE A 269 -26.48 -2.32 46.48
N PHE A 270 -26.14 -1.20 45.85
CA PHE A 270 -25.86 0.08 46.50
C PHE A 270 -26.64 1.21 45.81
N GLY A 271 -27.70 1.70 46.45
CA GLY A 271 -28.53 2.79 45.94
C GLY A 271 -30.03 2.54 46.11
N SER A 272 -30.82 3.61 46.07
CA SER A 272 -32.28 3.52 46.16
C SER A 272 -32.85 2.73 44.98
N PHE A 273 -33.73 1.75 45.23
CA PHE A 273 -34.32 0.83 44.23
C PHE A 273 -33.30 0.00 43.40
N ALA A 274 -32.04 -0.13 43.84
CA ALA A 274 -31.06 -1.00 43.18
C ALA A 274 -31.49 -2.48 43.29
N GLY A 275 -31.68 -3.16 42.15
CA GLY A 275 -32.15 -4.55 42.11
C GLY A 275 -33.53 -4.79 42.75
N HIS A 276 -34.41 -3.78 42.79
CA HIS A 276 -35.69 -3.80 43.50
C HIS A 276 -36.56 -5.04 43.22
N GLU A 277 -36.74 -5.41 41.96
CA GLU A 277 -37.62 -6.51 41.49
C GLU A 277 -36.85 -7.82 41.25
N ASN A 278 -35.58 -7.91 41.66
CA ASN A 278 -34.79 -9.12 41.49
C ASN A 278 -35.28 -10.21 42.44
N THR A 279 -35.81 -11.30 41.86
CA THR A 279 -36.41 -12.41 42.62
C THR A 279 -35.48 -13.62 42.69
N ILE A 280 -34.87 -14.00 41.55
CA ILE A 280 -34.09 -15.24 41.36
C ILE A 280 -32.74 -15.02 40.65
N GLY A 281 -32.38 -13.80 40.28
CA GLY A 281 -31.08 -13.48 39.65
C GLY A 281 -29.95 -13.36 40.67
N PHE A 282 -28.83 -14.05 40.42
CA PHE A 282 -27.67 -14.17 41.31
C PHE A 282 -26.41 -13.50 40.73
N ASP A 283 -25.36 -13.33 41.53
CA ASP A 283 -24.06 -12.78 41.08
C ASP A 283 -24.18 -11.45 40.32
N ASN A 284 -24.86 -10.47 40.92
CA ASN A 284 -25.10 -9.16 40.30
C ASN A 284 -24.56 -8.02 41.19
N THR A 285 -23.82 -7.08 40.59
CA THR A 285 -23.30 -5.87 41.26
C THR A 285 -23.97 -4.63 40.70
N PHE A 286 -24.87 -4.00 41.47
CA PHE A 286 -25.66 -2.83 41.04
C PHE A 286 -25.38 -1.61 41.92
N ILE A 287 -24.77 -0.57 41.36
CA ILE A 287 -24.33 0.63 42.10
C ILE A 287 -24.94 1.88 41.46
N GLY A 288 -26.04 2.38 42.02
CA GLY A 288 -26.73 3.58 41.56
C GLY A 288 -28.23 3.55 41.84
N ALA A 289 -28.86 4.72 41.93
CA ALA A 289 -30.30 4.79 42.12
C ALA A 289 -31.03 4.26 40.88
N GLY A 290 -31.87 3.24 41.08
CA GLY A 290 -32.59 2.55 40.01
C GLY A 290 -31.76 1.59 39.15
N ALA A 291 -30.52 1.25 39.55
CA ALA A 291 -29.69 0.30 38.81
C ALA A 291 -30.30 -1.11 38.86
N GLY A 292 -30.59 -1.70 37.70
CA GLY A 292 -31.22 -3.02 37.58
C GLY A 292 -32.59 -3.17 38.26
N THR A 293 -33.37 -2.08 38.39
CA THR A 293 -34.66 -2.07 39.14
C THR A 293 -35.60 -3.21 38.75
N SER A 294 -35.82 -3.43 37.45
CA SER A 294 -36.73 -4.45 36.91
C SER A 294 -35.97 -5.65 36.32
N ASN A 295 -34.74 -5.90 36.77
CA ASN A 295 -34.12 -7.21 36.60
C ASN A 295 -34.83 -8.21 37.52
N THR A 296 -35.53 -9.18 36.96
CA THR A 296 -36.26 -10.21 37.71
C THR A 296 -35.47 -11.51 37.93
N SER A 297 -34.68 -11.92 36.93
CA SER A 297 -34.03 -13.24 36.82
C SER A 297 -32.59 -13.24 36.27
N GLY A 298 -32.12 -12.12 35.75
CA GLY A 298 -30.81 -11.94 35.14
C GLY A 298 -29.66 -12.06 36.15
N TYR A 299 -28.54 -12.64 35.71
CA TYR A 299 -27.41 -13.02 36.58
C TYR A 299 -26.05 -12.65 35.96
N GLY A 300 -25.00 -12.52 36.78
CA GLY A 300 -23.65 -12.20 36.31
C GLY A 300 -23.49 -10.77 35.79
N ASN A 301 -24.40 -9.84 36.13
CA ASN A 301 -24.40 -8.48 35.57
C ASN A 301 -23.73 -7.45 36.50
N THR A 302 -23.01 -6.49 35.91
CA THR A 302 -22.43 -5.33 36.63
C THR A 302 -23.00 -4.03 36.08
N PHE A 303 -23.85 -3.34 36.86
CA PHE A 303 -24.47 -2.06 36.49
C PHE A 303 -24.03 -0.94 37.42
N VAL A 304 -23.50 0.15 36.87
CA VAL A 304 -23.05 1.31 37.65
C VAL A 304 -23.59 2.62 37.07
N GLY A 305 -24.40 3.34 37.85
CA GLY A 305 -25.02 4.61 37.47
C GLY A 305 -26.55 4.62 37.65
N THR A 306 -27.14 5.81 37.49
CA THR A 306 -28.58 6.01 37.69
C THR A 306 -29.39 5.38 36.56
N TYR A 307 -30.36 4.53 36.89
CA TYR A 307 -31.20 3.75 35.96
C TYR A 307 -30.40 2.91 34.94
N THR A 308 -29.19 2.47 35.32
CA THR A 308 -28.34 1.61 34.48
C THR A 308 -28.90 0.19 34.44
N GLY A 309 -29.06 -0.41 33.24
CA GLY A 309 -29.63 -1.75 33.07
C GLY A 309 -31.05 -1.92 33.60
N GLY A 310 -31.84 -0.83 33.67
CA GLY A 310 -33.06 -0.78 34.47
C GLY A 310 -34.10 -1.88 34.19
N ASN A 311 -34.26 -2.34 32.95
CA ASN A 311 -35.22 -3.38 32.57
C ASN A 311 -34.60 -4.78 32.33
N ASN A 312 -33.30 -4.95 32.61
CA ASN A 312 -32.51 -6.08 32.11
C ASN A 312 -32.83 -7.40 32.82
N GLN A 313 -33.45 -8.36 32.12
CA GLN A 313 -33.79 -9.70 32.63
C GLN A 313 -32.74 -10.76 32.26
N SER A 314 -31.67 -10.36 31.58
CA SER A 314 -30.64 -11.19 30.95
C SER A 314 -29.30 -11.18 31.72
N PHE A 315 -28.24 -11.72 31.12
CA PHE A 315 -27.03 -12.14 31.84
C PHE A 315 -25.70 -11.66 31.23
N PHE A 316 -24.66 -11.66 32.06
CA PHE A 316 -23.27 -11.27 31.73
C PHE A 316 -23.11 -9.88 31.09
N ASN A 317 -24.01 -8.93 31.38
CA ASN A 317 -23.91 -7.57 30.87
C ASN A 317 -23.12 -6.64 31.82
N THR A 318 -22.23 -5.81 31.27
CA THR A 318 -21.44 -4.81 32.01
C THR A 318 -21.80 -3.40 31.55
N PHE A 319 -22.61 -2.68 32.32
CA PHE A 319 -23.09 -1.33 31.98
C PHE A 319 -22.60 -0.28 32.98
N LEU A 320 -22.02 0.82 32.49
CA LEU A 320 -21.53 1.94 33.30
C LEU A 320 -21.94 3.28 32.67
N GLY A 321 -22.77 4.05 33.37
CA GLY A 321 -23.25 5.37 32.94
C GLY A 321 -24.76 5.50 33.02
N VAL A 322 -25.24 6.74 33.18
CA VAL A 322 -26.67 7.05 33.38
C VAL A 322 -27.50 6.51 32.22
N ARG A 323 -28.42 5.59 32.54
CA ARG A 323 -29.31 4.90 31.59
C ARG A 323 -28.58 4.12 30.48
N ALA A 324 -27.34 3.69 30.71
CA ALA A 324 -26.71 2.70 29.83
C ALA A 324 -27.52 1.39 29.87
N GLY A 325 -27.85 0.84 28.70
CA GLY A 325 -28.65 -0.39 28.57
C GLY A 325 -30.03 -0.37 29.23
N LEU A 326 -30.68 0.81 29.37
CA LEU A 326 -31.93 0.94 30.14
C LEU A 326 -33.02 -0.04 29.70
N ALA A 327 -33.28 -0.12 28.38
CA ALA A 327 -34.35 -0.94 27.83
C ALA A 327 -33.92 -2.38 27.46
N ASN A 328 -32.72 -2.81 27.87
CA ASN A 328 -32.29 -4.20 27.67
C ASN A 328 -33.30 -5.14 28.31
N ILE A 329 -33.76 -6.15 27.57
CA ILE A 329 -34.69 -7.17 28.08
C ILE A 329 -33.93 -8.49 28.12
N ASP A 330 -33.65 -9.06 26.94
CA ASP A 330 -33.08 -10.40 26.77
C ASP A 330 -31.61 -10.38 26.31
N GLY A 331 -31.07 -9.24 25.89
CA GLY A 331 -29.69 -9.13 25.37
C GLY A 331 -28.61 -9.48 26.40
N TYR A 332 -27.67 -10.36 26.05
CA TYR A 332 -26.59 -10.85 26.94
C TYR A 332 -25.19 -10.50 26.43
N GLU A 333 -24.17 -10.63 27.30
CA GLU A 333 -22.75 -10.39 27.00
C GLU A 333 -22.42 -8.96 26.47
N ASN A 334 -23.30 -7.98 26.69
CA ASN A 334 -23.08 -6.61 26.23
C ASN A 334 -22.24 -5.78 27.21
N THR A 335 -21.35 -4.93 26.69
CA THR A 335 -20.56 -3.95 27.47
C THR A 335 -20.90 -2.52 27.04
N PHE A 336 -21.63 -1.77 27.87
CA PHE A 336 -22.09 -0.40 27.56
C PHE A 336 -21.52 0.64 28.53
N LEU A 337 -20.58 1.47 28.06
CA LEU A 337 -19.92 2.52 28.83
C LEU A 337 -20.29 3.91 28.29
N GLY A 338 -21.22 4.58 28.95
CA GLY A 338 -21.57 5.98 28.67
C GLY A 338 -23.03 6.33 28.90
N THR A 339 -23.31 7.62 29.06
CA THR A 339 -24.68 8.14 29.20
C THR A 339 -25.54 7.74 27.99
N HIS A 340 -26.60 6.98 28.24
CA HIS A 340 -27.50 6.40 27.22
C HIS A 340 -26.79 5.55 26.13
N ALA A 341 -25.65 4.93 26.45
CA ALA A 341 -25.05 3.89 25.60
C ALA A 341 -25.98 2.67 25.53
N GLY A 342 -26.26 2.13 24.33
CA GLY A 342 -27.15 0.98 24.14
C GLY A 342 -28.57 1.16 24.71
N PHE A 343 -29.07 2.40 24.81
CA PHE A 343 -30.28 2.74 25.57
C PHE A 343 -31.53 1.93 25.17
N TYR A 344 -31.74 1.69 23.87
CA TYR A 344 -32.86 0.91 23.32
C TYR A 344 -32.52 -0.55 23.01
N ASN A 345 -31.33 -1.04 23.36
CA ASN A 345 -30.97 -2.45 23.16
C ASN A 345 -32.04 -3.30 23.81
N SER A 346 -32.59 -4.29 23.11
CA SER A 346 -33.73 -5.09 23.60
C SER A 346 -33.30 -6.55 23.69
N THR A 347 -32.90 -7.13 22.55
CA THR A 347 -32.43 -8.51 22.41
C THR A 347 -31.03 -8.61 21.80
N GLY A 348 -30.35 -7.48 21.59
CA GLY A 348 -29.00 -7.47 21.00
C GLY A 348 -27.96 -8.07 21.94
N GLU A 349 -27.06 -8.89 21.40
CA GLU A 349 -26.08 -9.70 22.16
C GLU A 349 -24.63 -9.33 21.81
N GLY A 350 -23.68 -9.51 22.74
CA GLY A 350 -22.24 -9.42 22.49
C GLY A 350 -21.72 -8.06 22.00
N ASN A 351 -22.46 -6.96 22.22
CA ASN A 351 -22.11 -5.65 21.69
C ASN A 351 -21.24 -4.83 22.67
N VAL A 352 -20.30 -4.04 22.16
CA VAL A 352 -19.40 -3.18 22.95
C VAL A 352 -19.60 -1.72 22.56
N PHE A 353 -20.38 -0.96 23.35
CA PHE A 353 -20.69 0.46 23.08
C PHE A 353 -20.05 1.37 24.12
N VAL A 354 -19.10 2.21 23.70
CA VAL A 354 -18.31 3.09 24.56
C VAL A 354 -18.41 4.54 24.07
N GLY A 355 -19.18 5.36 24.78
CA GLY A 355 -19.42 6.77 24.46
C GLY A 355 -20.85 7.20 24.77
N ALA A 356 -21.05 8.52 24.95
CA ALA A 356 -22.40 9.06 25.11
C ALA A 356 -23.22 8.79 23.84
N TYR A 357 -24.39 8.16 24.00
CA TYR A 357 -25.28 7.71 22.92
C TYR A 357 -24.64 6.75 21.88
N ALA A 358 -23.56 6.04 22.22
CA ALA A 358 -23.04 4.95 21.39
C ALA A 358 -24.09 3.82 21.27
N GLY A 359 -24.41 3.38 20.05
CA GLY A 359 -25.40 2.35 19.77
C GLY A 359 -26.80 2.63 20.32
N LYS A 360 -27.15 3.91 20.55
CA LYS A 360 -28.33 4.31 21.34
C LYS A 360 -29.64 3.64 20.90
N ASN A 361 -29.89 3.59 19.58
CA ASN A 361 -31.13 3.04 19.03
C ASN A 361 -31.06 1.54 18.69
N ASN A 362 -29.94 0.85 18.95
CA ASN A 362 -29.80 -0.58 18.64
C ASN A 362 -30.94 -1.33 19.32
N THR A 363 -31.65 -2.23 18.63
CA THR A 363 -32.69 -3.06 19.28
C THR A 363 -32.29 -4.52 19.31
N SER A 364 -31.68 -5.02 18.22
CA SER A 364 -31.35 -6.43 18.04
C SER A 364 -30.09 -6.67 17.20
N GLY A 365 -29.19 -5.70 17.11
CA GLY A 365 -27.85 -5.90 16.53
C GLY A 365 -26.97 -6.79 17.41
N TRP A 366 -26.02 -7.51 16.80
CA TRP A 366 -25.10 -8.43 17.46
C TRP A 366 -23.66 -8.19 17.02
N GLY A 367 -22.72 -8.32 17.97
CA GLY A 367 -21.28 -8.24 17.71
C GLY A 367 -20.81 -6.85 17.25
N ASP A 368 -21.61 -5.80 17.45
CA ASP A 368 -21.26 -4.43 17.09
C ASP A 368 -20.29 -3.83 18.13
N SER A 369 -19.21 -3.20 17.66
CA SER A 369 -18.20 -2.52 18.47
C SER A 369 -18.16 -1.02 18.15
N PHE A 370 -18.81 -0.19 18.98
CA PHE A 370 -18.96 1.25 18.76
C PHE A 370 -18.23 2.06 19.84
N LEU A 371 -17.08 2.65 19.50
CA LEU A 371 -16.26 3.50 20.39
C LEU A 371 -16.26 4.96 19.90
N GLY A 372 -17.11 5.78 20.51
CA GLY A 372 -17.22 7.21 20.22
C GLY A 372 -18.58 7.80 20.63
N LYS A 373 -18.63 9.12 20.81
CA LYS A 373 -19.90 9.83 20.98
C LYS A 373 -20.77 9.61 19.73
N ASN A 374 -22.03 9.22 19.92
CA ASN A 374 -22.98 8.94 18.84
C ASN A 374 -22.51 7.87 17.81
N ALA A 375 -21.49 7.07 18.12
CA ALA A 375 -21.04 6.00 17.21
C ALA A 375 -22.17 4.98 17.04
N GLY A 376 -22.60 4.72 15.80
CA GLY A 376 -23.74 3.85 15.49
C GLY A 376 -25.07 4.32 16.10
N PHE A 377 -25.27 5.63 16.32
CA PHE A 377 -26.44 6.18 17.03
C PHE A 377 -27.79 5.62 16.55
N SER A 378 -27.95 5.49 15.23
CA SER A 378 -29.21 5.06 14.59
C SER A 378 -29.29 3.56 14.32
N ASN A 379 -28.30 2.74 14.69
CA ASN A 379 -28.29 1.31 14.41
C ASN A 379 -29.57 0.69 15.01
N VAL A 380 -30.20 -0.26 14.33
CA VAL A 380 -31.43 -0.93 14.82
C VAL A 380 -31.21 -2.44 14.82
N THR A 381 -30.82 -2.97 13.66
CA THR A 381 -30.60 -4.41 13.44
C THR A 381 -29.32 -4.72 12.67
N GLY A 382 -28.41 -3.74 12.50
CA GLY A 382 -27.09 -3.99 11.90
C GLY A 382 -26.26 -4.93 12.77
N MET A 383 -25.36 -5.70 12.17
CA MET A 383 -24.56 -6.71 12.89
C MET A 383 -23.09 -6.68 12.47
N VAL A 384 -22.20 -7.05 13.39
CA VAL A 384 -20.75 -7.21 13.18
C VAL A 384 -20.08 -5.94 12.62
N ASN A 385 -20.54 -4.77 13.06
CA ASN A 385 -19.99 -3.48 12.67
C ASN A 385 -18.93 -2.98 13.66
N THR A 386 -17.87 -2.33 13.18
CA THR A 386 -16.84 -1.71 14.02
C THR A 386 -16.77 -0.21 13.73
N PHE A 387 -17.33 0.62 14.60
CA PHE A 387 -17.37 2.09 14.45
C PHE A 387 -16.52 2.78 15.53
N LEU A 388 -15.46 3.47 15.12
CA LEU A 388 -14.49 4.13 16.00
C LEU A 388 -14.36 5.61 15.66
N GLY A 389 -14.95 6.49 16.47
CA GLY A 389 -14.91 7.94 16.28
C GLY A 389 -16.24 8.62 16.64
N SER A 390 -16.21 9.95 16.83
CA SER A 390 -17.46 10.71 17.01
C SER A 390 -18.29 10.62 15.73
N ASP A 391 -19.55 10.26 15.88
CA ASP A 391 -20.56 10.23 14.81
C ASP A 391 -20.20 9.27 13.65
N ALA A 392 -19.31 8.30 13.89
CA ALA A 392 -19.02 7.21 12.96
C ALA A 392 -20.25 6.31 12.79
N GLY A 393 -20.67 6.07 11.55
CA GLY A 393 -21.89 5.30 11.24
C GLY A 393 -23.18 5.89 11.81
N TYR A 394 -23.25 7.20 12.05
CA TYR A 394 -24.37 7.84 12.77
C TYR A 394 -25.77 7.45 12.24
N ASN A 395 -25.96 7.42 10.91
CA ASN A 395 -27.24 7.07 10.28
C ASN A 395 -27.35 5.59 9.87
N ASN A 396 -26.39 4.72 10.22
CA ASN A 396 -26.54 3.29 9.92
C ASN A 396 -27.74 2.77 10.71
N THR A 397 -28.59 1.96 10.07
CA THR A 397 -29.84 1.44 10.66
C THR A 397 -29.89 -0.09 10.56
N HIS A 398 -29.50 -0.65 9.41
CA HIS A 398 -29.55 -2.09 9.15
C HIS A 398 -28.25 -2.64 8.52
N GLY A 399 -27.30 -1.78 8.15
CA GLY A 399 -26.07 -2.19 7.48
C GLY A 399 -25.17 -3.01 8.40
N SER A 400 -24.51 -4.02 7.85
CA SER A 400 -23.78 -5.05 8.58
C SER A 400 -22.38 -5.31 8.01
N SER A 401 -21.47 -5.85 8.83
CA SER A 401 -20.06 -6.10 8.47
C SER A 401 -19.30 -4.86 7.99
N ASN A 402 -19.58 -3.69 8.56
CA ASN A 402 -18.94 -2.42 8.19
C ASN A 402 -17.86 -1.98 9.18
N VAL A 403 -16.74 -1.46 8.68
CA VAL A 403 -15.66 -0.89 9.49
C VAL A 403 -15.54 0.61 9.21
N PHE A 404 -15.94 1.45 10.17
CA PHE A 404 -15.86 2.91 10.06
C PHE A 404 -14.95 3.48 11.16
N VAL A 405 -13.77 3.99 10.78
CA VAL A 405 -12.76 4.50 11.72
C VAL A 405 -12.43 5.94 11.38
N GLY A 406 -12.78 6.90 12.25
CA GLY A 406 -12.57 8.32 12.06
C GLY A 406 -13.84 9.13 12.36
N GLN A 407 -13.67 10.44 12.61
CA GLN A 407 -14.82 11.31 12.86
C GLN A 407 -15.72 11.37 11.61
N ASN A 408 -17.03 11.17 11.81
CA ASN A 408 -18.05 11.11 10.75
C ASN A 408 -17.76 10.08 9.63
N ALA A 409 -16.95 9.05 9.86
CA ALA A 409 -16.73 7.99 8.89
C ALA A 409 -18.06 7.26 8.63
N GLY A 410 -18.49 7.18 7.37
CA GLY A 410 -19.79 6.58 6.99
C GLY A 410 -21.02 7.27 7.58
N TYR A 411 -20.94 8.57 7.89
CA TYR A 411 -22.01 9.31 8.61
C TYR A 411 -23.40 9.12 8.00
N SER A 412 -23.54 9.23 6.67
CA SER A 412 -24.83 9.07 5.96
C SER A 412 -25.09 7.66 5.40
N SER A 413 -24.29 6.65 5.76
CA SER A 413 -24.58 5.25 5.40
C SER A 413 -25.75 4.72 6.21
N THR A 414 -26.58 3.87 5.60
CA THR A 414 -27.93 3.55 6.11
C THR A 414 -28.21 2.06 6.26
N SER A 415 -28.02 1.31 5.17
CA SER A 415 -28.31 -0.13 5.06
C SER A 415 -27.37 -0.77 4.03
N GLN A 416 -26.09 -0.40 4.06
CA GLN A 416 -25.06 -0.93 3.16
C GLN A 416 -24.18 -1.90 3.94
N ASP A 417 -23.71 -2.94 3.26
CA ASP A 417 -22.86 -3.97 3.85
C ASP A 417 -21.45 -3.95 3.25
N GLY A 418 -20.49 -4.51 4.01
CA GLY A 418 -19.13 -4.78 3.55
C GLY A 418 -18.29 -3.53 3.25
N GLN A 419 -18.56 -2.42 3.93
CA GLN A 419 -17.85 -1.15 3.77
C GLN A 419 -16.59 -1.10 4.66
N THR A 420 -15.53 -0.45 4.18
CA THR A 420 -14.33 -0.15 5.00
C THR A 420 -13.93 1.31 4.82
N PHE A 421 -14.35 2.20 5.72
CA PHE A 421 -14.03 3.63 5.68
C PHE A 421 -13.09 4.00 6.85
N VAL A 422 -11.85 4.38 6.55
CA VAL A 422 -10.82 4.67 7.55
C VAL A 422 -10.22 6.05 7.29
N GLY A 423 -10.74 7.06 7.99
CA GLY A 423 -10.31 8.45 7.94
C GLY A 423 -11.45 9.40 8.30
N THR A 424 -11.12 10.59 8.82
CA THR A 424 -12.13 11.62 9.08
C THR A 424 -12.88 12.00 7.80
N ASN A 425 -14.21 11.94 7.86
CA ASN A 425 -15.14 12.12 6.74
C ASN A 425 -14.96 11.14 5.56
N ALA A 426 -14.32 9.98 5.76
CA ALA A 426 -14.26 8.93 4.75
C ALA A 426 -15.69 8.37 4.48
N GLY A 427 -16.10 8.34 3.21
CA GLY A 427 -17.44 7.88 2.80
C GLY A 427 -18.62 8.70 3.36
N TYR A 428 -18.40 9.95 3.79
CA TYR A 428 -19.37 10.75 4.56
C TYR A 428 -20.80 10.77 3.98
N LYS A 429 -20.98 10.93 2.66
CA LYS A 429 -22.29 10.97 1.98
C LYS A 429 -22.78 9.62 1.43
N ASN A 430 -22.09 8.50 1.68
CA ASN A 430 -22.40 7.24 1.00
C ASN A 430 -23.69 6.61 1.53
N THR A 431 -24.79 6.76 0.78
CA THR A 431 -26.16 6.41 1.19
C THR A 431 -26.69 5.11 0.61
N VAL A 432 -26.11 4.58 -0.48
CA VAL A 432 -26.55 3.37 -1.19
C VAL A 432 -25.38 2.56 -1.79
N GLY A 433 -24.18 3.13 -1.88
CA GLY A 433 -23.04 2.50 -2.55
C GLY A 433 -22.37 1.40 -1.70
N GLU A 434 -22.71 0.14 -1.94
CA GLU A 434 -22.12 -1.06 -1.29
C GLU A 434 -20.66 -1.37 -1.67
N GLY A 435 -19.97 -2.13 -0.81
CA GLY A 435 -18.69 -2.77 -1.11
C GLY A 435 -17.52 -1.81 -1.39
N ASN A 436 -17.53 -0.62 -0.77
CA ASN A 436 -16.49 0.39 -0.98
C ASN A 436 -15.42 0.36 0.12
N THR A 437 -14.16 0.50 -0.27
CA THR A 437 -13.01 0.67 0.66
C THR A 437 -12.44 2.07 0.49
N PHE A 438 -12.63 2.95 1.48
CA PHE A 438 -12.19 4.35 1.46
C PHE A 438 -11.24 4.64 2.63
N ILE A 439 -9.94 4.67 2.38
CA ILE A 439 -8.90 4.82 3.40
C ILE A 439 -8.18 6.16 3.19
N GLY A 440 -8.52 7.15 4.01
CA GLY A 440 -7.87 8.46 4.06
C GLY A 440 -8.82 9.62 4.38
N PHE A 441 -8.24 10.78 4.71
CA PHE A 441 -8.97 12.01 5.01
C PHE A 441 -9.85 12.43 3.82
N TYR A 442 -11.19 12.48 4.00
CA TYR A 442 -12.17 12.69 2.92
C TYR A 442 -12.07 11.71 1.72
N ALA A 443 -11.54 10.50 1.88
CA ALA A 443 -11.58 9.48 0.83
C ALA A 443 -13.05 9.13 0.47
N GLY A 444 -13.41 9.24 -0.81
CA GLY A 444 -14.78 8.97 -1.31
C GLY A 444 -15.91 9.79 -0.63
N ALA A 445 -15.60 10.96 -0.05
CA ALA A 445 -16.49 11.64 0.88
C ALA A 445 -17.86 12.04 0.30
N ASP A 446 -17.94 12.40 -0.98
CA ASP A 446 -19.18 12.78 -1.65
C ASP A 446 -19.83 11.65 -2.46
N ASN A 447 -19.31 10.41 -2.37
CA ASN A 447 -19.94 9.24 -2.99
C ASN A 447 -21.33 9.04 -2.40
N THR A 448 -22.32 8.74 -3.24
CA THR A 448 -23.72 8.52 -2.81
C THR A 448 -24.21 7.12 -3.16
N THR A 449 -24.06 6.73 -4.43
CA THR A 449 -24.57 5.45 -4.96
C THR A 449 -23.50 4.58 -5.62
N GLY A 450 -22.28 5.10 -5.81
CA GLY A 450 -21.19 4.38 -6.47
C GLY A 450 -20.76 3.14 -5.69
N LYS A 451 -20.66 2.00 -6.35
CA LYS A 451 -20.37 0.68 -5.75
C LYS A 451 -18.97 0.18 -6.10
N SER A 452 -18.43 -0.68 -5.24
CA SER A 452 -17.20 -1.46 -5.53
C SER A 452 -15.98 -0.59 -5.89
N ASN A 453 -15.83 0.58 -5.26
CA ASN A 453 -14.66 1.44 -5.43
C ASN A 453 -13.64 1.23 -4.29
N THR A 454 -12.35 1.28 -4.62
CA THR A 454 -11.24 1.24 -3.65
C THR A 454 -10.44 2.53 -3.76
N PHE A 455 -10.56 3.41 -2.78
CA PHE A 455 -9.87 4.71 -2.71
C PHE A 455 -8.92 4.75 -1.50
N VAL A 456 -7.61 4.89 -1.74
CA VAL A 456 -6.59 4.86 -0.69
C VAL A 456 -5.66 6.08 -0.79
N GLY A 457 -5.85 7.06 0.08
CA GLY A 457 -5.11 8.32 0.14
C GLY A 457 -5.97 9.49 0.63
N SER A 458 -5.36 10.65 0.85
CA SER A 458 -6.11 11.86 1.22
C SER A 458 -6.88 12.40 0.00
N LYS A 459 -8.15 12.75 0.22
CA LYS A 459 -9.13 13.23 -0.77
C LYS A 459 -9.29 12.32 -2.00
N THR A 460 -8.78 11.09 -1.98
CA THR A 460 -8.82 10.16 -3.11
C THR A 460 -10.27 9.88 -3.51
N GLY A 461 -10.61 10.13 -4.78
CA GLY A 461 -11.98 10.04 -5.28
C GLY A 461 -13.01 10.90 -4.56
N ARG A 462 -12.62 12.00 -3.88
CA ARG A 462 -13.49 12.79 -2.99
C ARG A 462 -14.84 13.15 -3.62
N TYR A 463 -14.81 13.66 -4.85
CA TYR A 463 -15.99 14.16 -5.57
C TYR A 463 -16.59 13.13 -6.54
N ASN A 464 -16.25 11.85 -6.40
CA ASN A 464 -17.09 10.79 -6.96
C ASN A 464 -18.48 10.87 -6.34
N THR A 465 -19.54 10.87 -7.15
CA THR A 465 -20.93 10.88 -6.66
C THR A 465 -21.63 9.56 -6.91
N THR A 466 -21.38 8.94 -8.06
CA THR A 466 -22.17 7.82 -8.63
C THR A 466 -21.31 6.77 -9.36
N ALA A 467 -20.03 7.06 -9.59
CA ALA A 467 -19.12 6.17 -10.31
C ALA A 467 -18.81 4.89 -9.52
N SER A 468 -18.71 3.78 -10.24
CA SER A 468 -18.49 2.44 -9.69
C SER A 468 -17.28 1.76 -10.33
N TRP A 469 -16.75 0.74 -9.66
CA TRP A 469 -15.63 -0.10 -10.14
C TRP A 469 -14.28 0.63 -10.30
N ASN A 470 -14.05 1.72 -9.57
CA ASN A 470 -12.82 2.48 -9.64
C ASN A 470 -11.79 2.09 -8.56
N THR A 471 -10.51 2.00 -8.93
CA THR A 471 -9.39 1.76 -8.00
C THR A 471 -8.44 2.96 -8.02
N PHE A 472 -8.53 3.83 -7.02
CA PHE A 472 -7.67 5.02 -6.90
C PHE A 472 -6.74 4.92 -5.69
N MET A 473 -5.47 5.24 -5.87
CA MET A 473 -4.45 5.17 -4.81
C MET A 473 -3.47 6.34 -4.94
N GLY A 474 -3.26 7.06 -3.83
CA GLY A 474 -2.46 8.28 -3.77
C GLY A 474 -3.30 9.52 -3.47
N ASP A 475 -2.65 10.54 -2.87
CA ASP A 475 -3.27 11.83 -2.56
C ASP A 475 -3.85 12.49 -3.82
N GLU A 476 -5.10 12.95 -3.72
CA GLU A 476 -5.88 13.56 -4.81
C GLU A 476 -6.00 12.74 -6.12
N ALA A 477 -5.69 11.43 -6.09
CA ALA A 477 -5.95 10.54 -7.22
C ALA A 477 -7.45 10.45 -7.52
N GLY A 478 -7.84 10.71 -8.78
CA GLY A 478 -9.23 10.76 -9.22
C GLY A 478 -10.10 11.79 -8.50
N LEU A 479 -9.53 12.89 -7.97
CA LEU A 479 -10.24 13.84 -7.09
C LEU A 479 -11.63 14.27 -7.61
N LEU A 480 -11.71 14.60 -8.90
CA LEU A 480 -12.91 15.16 -9.55
C LEU A 480 -13.78 14.11 -10.29
N ASN A 481 -13.55 12.80 -10.06
CA ASN A 481 -14.17 11.67 -10.76
C ASN A 481 -15.65 11.44 -10.43
N ASN A 482 -16.49 12.38 -10.86
CA ASN A 482 -17.92 12.46 -10.62
C ASN A 482 -18.70 11.18 -11.02
N SER A 483 -18.54 10.72 -12.26
CA SER A 483 -19.28 9.57 -12.80
C SER A 483 -18.46 8.59 -13.66
N GLY A 484 -17.17 8.88 -13.93
CA GLY A 484 -16.29 8.00 -14.71
C GLY A 484 -16.05 6.63 -14.05
N THR A 485 -16.51 5.55 -14.68
CA THR A 485 -16.44 4.17 -14.16
C THR A 485 -15.25 3.36 -14.67
N SER A 486 -14.93 2.28 -13.95
CA SER A 486 -13.94 1.27 -14.35
C SER A 486 -12.52 1.81 -14.56
N ASN A 487 -12.13 2.87 -13.84
CA ASN A 487 -10.81 3.50 -13.94
C ASN A 487 -9.85 2.99 -12.83
N THR A 488 -8.56 2.90 -13.15
CA THR A 488 -7.48 2.59 -12.19
C THR A 488 -6.46 3.73 -12.18
N PHE A 489 -6.38 4.51 -11.10
CA PHE A 489 -5.46 5.67 -10.98
C PHE A 489 -4.53 5.50 -9.77
N ILE A 490 -3.23 5.32 -10.00
CA ILE A 490 -2.25 5.02 -8.95
C ILE A 490 -1.11 6.04 -9.02
N GLY A 491 -1.08 6.98 -8.09
CA GLY A 491 -0.10 8.06 -7.98
C GLY A 491 -0.72 9.37 -7.51
N HIS A 492 0.08 10.25 -6.90
CA HIS A 492 -0.34 11.60 -6.51
C HIS A 492 -0.95 12.34 -7.71
N ALA A 493 -2.19 12.83 -7.56
CA ALA A 493 -2.96 13.53 -8.59
C ALA A 493 -3.04 12.79 -9.95
N ALA A 494 -2.97 11.45 -9.96
CA ALA A 494 -3.26 10.63 -11.13
C ALA A 494 -4.75 10.72 -11.48
N GLY A 495 -5.08 11.05 -12.74
CA GLY A 495 -6.46 11.22 -13.21
C GLY A 495 -7.26 12.33 -12.47
N TYR A 496 -6.58 13.30 -11.86
CA TYR A 496 -7.16 14.33 -10.98
C TYR A 496 -8.42 15.00 -11.55
N SER A 497 -8.38 15.40 -12.82
CA SER A 497 -9.47 16.13 -13.50
C SER A 497 -10.51 15.23 -14.16
N ASN A 498 -10.36 13.90 -14.11
CA ASN A 498 -11.27 12.99 -14.81
C ASN A 498 -12.67 13.20 -14.25
N ASN A 499 -13.65 13.49 -15.10
CA ASN A 499 -15.02 13.80 -14.70
C ASN A 499 -15.95 12.64 -15.09
N THR A 500 -15.92 12.28 -16.37
CA THR A 500 -16.76 11.23 -16.97
C THR A 500 -15.98 10.17 -17.76
N GLY A 501 -14.65 10.30 -17.89
CA GLY A 501 -13.82 9.34 -18.64
C GLY A 501 -13.85 7.94 -18.00
N THR A 502 -13.83 6.89 -18.84
CA THR A 502 -14.03 5.50 -18.42
C THR A 502 -12.94 4.56 -18.91
N TYR A 503 -12.75 3.42 -18.24
CA TYR A 503 -11.79 2.38 -18.63
C TYR A 503 -10.33 2.87 -18.78
N ASN A 504 -9.94 3.91 -18.03
CA ASN A 504 -8.58 4.44 -18.06
C ASN A 504 -7.70 3.80 -16.98
N THR A 505 -6.43 3.53 -17.32
CA THR A 505 -5.42 3.01 -16.40
C THR A 505 -4.24 3.97 -16.34
N PHE A 506 -4.12 4.76 -15.27
CA PHE A 506 -3.05 5.74 -15.06
C PHE A 506 -2.17 5.32 -13.88
N LEU A 507 -0.88 5.10 -14.13
CA LEU A 507 0.10 4.65 -13.13
C LEU A 507 1.32 5.58 -13.12
N GLY A 508 1.37 6.47 -12.13
CA GLY A 508 2.41 7.47 -11.95
C GLY A 508 1.85 8.77 -11.36
N ARG A 509 2.70 9.56 -10.69
CA ARG A 509 2.34 10.92 -10.27
C ARG A 509 1.93 11.74 -11.49
N GLU A 510 0.80 12.43 -11.40
CA GLU A 510 0.24 13.31 -12.45
C GLU A 510 -0.02 12.63 -13.81
N ALA A 511 -0.05 11.29 -13.87
CA ALA A 511 -0.46 10.56 -15.07
C ALA A 511 -1.93 10.88 -15.40
N GLY A 512 -2.19 11.35 -16.63
CA GLY A 512 -3.52 11.75 -17.09
C GLY A 512 -4.18 12.88 -16.28
N ASN A 513 -3.40 13.77 -15.66
CA ASN A 513 -3.92 14.77 -14.71
C ASN A 513 -5.08 15.63 -15.24
N HIS A 514 -5.01 16.08 -16.50
CA HIS A 514 -6.06 16.85 -17.16
C HIS A 514 -6.96 16.03 -18.11
N ASN A 515 -7.02 14.70 -17.98
CA ASN A 515 -8.12 13.96 -18.61
C ASN A 515 -9.45 14.44 -18.02
N THR A 516 -10.46 14.70 -18.85
CA THR A 516 -11.77 15.18 -18.40
C THR A 516 -12.88 14.20 -18.80
N THR A 517 -12.92 13.81 -20.08
CA THR A 517 -13.97 12.95 -20.65
C THR A 517 -13.41 11.76 -21.43
N ALA A 518 -12.09 11.70 -21.67
CA ALA A 518 -11.51 10.70 -22.54
C ALA A 518 -11.44 9.32 -21.88
N SER A 519 -11.57 8.29 -22.72
CA SER A 519 -11.76 6.90 -22.28
C SER A 519 -10.79 5.93 -22.93
N ASN A 520 -10.65 4.75 -22.32
CA ASN A 520 -9.84 3.62 -22.80
C ASN A 520 -8.33 3.91 -22.94
N ASN A 521 -7.79 4.84 -22.13
CA ASN A 521 -6.37 5.21 -22.16
C ASN A 521 -5.53 4.43 -21.14
N THR A 522 -4.28 4.11 -21.48
CA THR A 522 -3.30 3.50 -20.57
C THR A 522 -2.05 4.38 -20.50
N PHE A 523 -1.85 5.09 -19.38
CA PHE A 523 -0.72 6.00 -19.16
C PHE A 523 0.14 5.50 -18.00
N VAL A 524 1.44 5.26 -18.23
CA VAL A 524 2.36 4.69 -17.24
C VAL A 524 3.65 5.49 -17.21
N GLY A 525 3.87 6.26 -16.16
CA GLY A 525 5.02 7.16 -15.99
C GLY A 525 4.66 8.45 -15.24
N TYR A 526 5.67 9.19 -14.80
CA TYR A 526 5.44 10.57 -14.30
C TYR A 526 4.89 11.43 -15.45
N ALA A 527 3.80 12.15 -15.18
CA ALA A 527 3.15 13.06 -16.14
C ALA A 527 2.84 12.44 -17.53
N ALA A 528 2.70 11.11 -17.63
CA ALA A 528 2.31 10.46 -18.88
C ALA A 528 0.87 10.89 -19.27
N GLY A 529 0.72 11.42 -20.49
CA GLY A 529 -0.56 11.97 -20.98
C GLY A 529 -1.10 13.17 -20.18
N TYR A 530 -0.24 13.96 -19.52
CA TYR A 530 -0.63 15.03 -18.59
C TYR A 530 -1.76 15.95 -19.11
N TRP A 531 -1.66 16.45 -20.35
CA TRP A 531 -2.64 17.35 -20.98
C TRP A 531 -3.70 16.66 -21.87
N ASN A 532 -3.81 15.33 -21.85
CA ASN A 532 -4.78 14.57 -22.65
C ASN A 532 -6.21 14.79 -22.13
N THR A 533 -6.90 15.81 -22.63
CA THR A 533 -8.28 16.15 -22.23
C THR A 533 -9.33 15.27 -22.92
N GLU A 534 -9.16 15.01 -24.22
CA GLU A 534 -10.16 14.39 -25.09
C GLU A 534 -9.58 13.29 -26.02
N GLY A 535 -8.34 12.85 -25.81
CA GLY A 535 -7.70 11.77 -26.58
C GLY A 535 -8.02 10.37 -26.04
N TRP A 536 -8.56 9.47 -26.88
CA TRP A 536 -9.06 8.13 -26.51
C TRP A 536 -8.17 7.02 -27.09
N PHE A 537 -8.22 5.83 -26.48
CA PHE A 537 -7.49 4.62 -26.93
C PHE A 537 -5.96 4.79 -27.01
N ASN A 538 -5.39 5.74 -26.26
CA ASN A 538 -3.97 6.02 -26.24
C ASN A 538 -3.23 5.11 -25.25
N THR A 539 -2.02 4.66 -25.62
CA THR A 539 -1.10 3.91 -24.76
C THR A 539 0.22 4.67 -24.65
N PHE A 540 0.46 5.34 -23.53
CA PHE A 540 1.67 6.13 -23.27
C PHE A 540 2.45 5.48 -22.11
N VAL A 541 3.67 5.01 -22.37
CA VAL A 541 4.51 4.31 -21.37
C VAL A 541 5.89 4.95 -21.34
N GLY A 542 6.15 5.77 -20.33
CA GLY A 542 7.37 6.54 -20.14
C GLY A 542 7.10 7.86 -19.42
N ASP A 543 8.09 8.35 -18.69
CA ASP A 543 8.07 9.70 -18.11
C ASP A 543 7.88 10.76 -19.22
N ALA A 544 6.91 11.65 -19.02
CA ALA A 544 6.41 12.65 -19.97
C ALA A 544 6.00 12.11 -21.35
N SER A 545 5.72 10.81 -21.49
CA SER A 545 5.20 10.26 -22.76
C SER A 545 3.82 10.84 -23.09
N GLY A 546 3.65 11.38 -24.31
CA GLY A 546 2.42 12.03 -24.75
C GLY A 546 1.98 13.28 -23.97
N PHE A 547 2.89 13.95 -23.24
CA PHE A 547 2.57 15.04 -22.30
C PHE A 547 1.64 16.13 -22.88
N ASN A 548 1.87 16.61 -24.10
CA ASN A 548 1.06 17.64 -24.79
C ASN A 548 0.05 17.07 -25.82
N ASN A 549 -0.25 15.78 -25.80
CA ASN A 549 -1.25 15.18 -26.69
C ASN A 549 -2.67 15.42 -26.15
N ASN A 550 -3.30 16.53 -26.55
CA ASN A 550 -4.60 16.95 -26.00
C ASN A 550 -5.79 16.10 -26.48
N THR A 551 -5.81 15.77 -27.77
CA THR A 551 -7.00 15.29 -28.51
C THR A 551 -6.71 14.19 -29.52
N GLY A 552 -5.47 13.69 -29.57
CA GLY A 552 -5.08 12.62 -30.49
C GLY A 552 -5.63 11.28 -30.01
N ASN A 553 -6.05 10.42 -30.94
CA ASN A 553 -6.66 9.12 -30.63
C ASN A 553 -5.80 7.95 -31.13
N GLY A 554 -5.87 6.79 -30.48
CA GLY A 554 -5.25 5.55 -30.98
C GLY A 554 -3.72 5.59 -31.08
N ASN A 555 -3.07 6.41 -30.27
CA ASN A 555 -1.61 6.61 -30.29
C ASN A 555 -0.89 5.63 -29.36
N VAL A 556 0.30 5.18 -29.75
CA VAL A 556 1.18 4.31 -28.95
C VAL A 556 2.55 4.97 -28.81
N PHE A 557 2.86 5.51 -27.63
CA PHE A 557 4.12 6.18 -27.34
C PHE A 557 4.89 5.44 -26.24
N LEU A 558 6.07 4.93 -26.55
CA LEU A 558 6.90 4.13 -25.65
C LEU A 558 8.27 4.80 -25.45
N GLY A 559 8.66 4.98 -24.18
CA GLY A 559 9.93 5.55 -23.71
C GLY A 559 9.86 7.02 -23.24
N TYR A 560 10.95 7.51 -22.65
CA TYR A 560 11.06 8.88 -22.10
C TYR A 560 10.74 9.94 -23.16
N MET A 561 9.83 10.88 -22.83
CA MET A 561 9.38 11.96 -23.72
C MET A 561 8.87 11.49 -25.10
N SER A 562 8.51 10.21 -25.24
CA SER A 562 8.01 9.65 -26.48
C SER A 562 6.68 10.31 -26.87
N GLY A 563 6.63 10.88 -28.08
CA GLY A 563 5.47 11.63 -28.56
C GLY A 563 5.15 12.91 -27.77
N LEU A 564 6.09 13.49 -27.01
CA LEU A 564 5.91 14.64 -26.09
C LEU A 564 4.98 15.75 -26.65
N ASN A 565 5.18 16.11 -27.92
CA ASN A 565 4.49 17.19 -28.62
C ASN A 565 3.60 16.72 -29.80
N GLU A 566 3.40 15.42 -29.98
CA GLU A 566 2.50 14.90 -31.01
C GLU A 566 1.04 15.11 -30.59
N LYS A 567 0.22 15.61 -31.52
CA LYS A 567 -1.21 15.94 -31.32
C LYS A 567 -2.13 15.23 -32.33
N GLY A 568 -1.55 14.56 -33.33
CA GLY A 568 -2.29 13.73 -34.26
C GLY A 568 -2.79 12.43 -33.64
N SER A 569 -3.53 11.67 -34.45
CA SER A 569 -4.05 10.34 -34.12
C SER A 569 -3.28 9.25 -34.85
N ASN A 570 -3.44 8.00 -34.39
CA ASN A 570 -2.99 6.78 -35.02
C ASN A 570 -1.47 6.73 -35.28
N LYS A 571 -0.69 7.26 -34.33
CA LYS A 571 0.77 7.35 -34.36
C LYS A 571 1.43 6.28 -33.49
N LEU A 572 2.59 5.81 -33.95
CA LEU A 572 3.53 5.02 -33.16
C LEU A 572 4.83 5.81 -32.97
N TYR A 573 5.27 5.98 -31.73
CA TYR A 573 6.60 6.49 -31.38
C TYR A 573 7.27 5.50 -30.40
N ILE A 574 8.47 5.04 -30.75
CA ILE A 574 9.35 4.33 -29.83
C ILE A 574 10.68 5.09 -29.80
N GLN A 575 10.91 5.85 -28.73
CA GLN A 575 12.09 6.68 -28.52
C GLN A 575 12.30 6.98 -27.04
N ASN A 576 13.50 7.46 -26.67
CA ASN A 576 13.83 7.82 -25.29
C ASN A 576 14.38 9.26 -25.23
N SER A 577 13.67 10.16 -25.89
CA SER A 577 13.92 11.60 -26.03
C SER A 577 12.66 12.30 -26.57
N ASP A 578 12.66 13.62 -26.62
CA ASP A 578 11.63 14.48 -27.22
C ASP A 578 11.78 14.66 -28.75
N SER A 579 12.70 13.91 -29.37
CA SER A 579 13.07 14.02 -30.79
C SER A 579 11.87 13.98 -31.75
N SER A 580 11.99 14.74 -32.84
CA SER A 580 11.09 14.70 -34.00
C SER A 580 11.33 13.50 -34.93
N ASN A 581 12.45 12.78 -34.75
CA ASN A 581 12.82 11.59 -35.53
C ASN A 581 13.04 10.39 -34.56
N PRO A 582 11.98 9.67 -34.12
CA PRO A 582 12.09 8.52 -33.22
C PRO A 582 12.82 7.34 -33.87
N LEU A 583 13.35 6.42 -33.05
CA LEU A 583 14.01 5.21 -33.52
C LEU A 583 13.05 4.35 -34.37
N ILE A 584 11.79 4.25 -33.94
CA ILE A 584 10.68 3.70 -34.74
C ILE A 584 9.55 4.72 -34.74
N TYR A 585 9.18 5.18 -35.94
CA TYR A 585 7.95 5.92 -36.20
C TYR A 585 6.92 5.01 -36.87
N GLY A 586 5.64 5.32 -36.70
CA GLY A 586 4.60 4.72 -37.52
C GLY A 586 3.32 5.54 -37.62
N GLU A 587 2.55 5.24 -38.65
CA GLU A 587 1.18 5.71 -38.87
C GLU A 587 0.30 4.49 -39.17
N PHE A 588 -0.59 4.13 -38.23
CA PHE A 588 -1.46 2.97 -38.39
C PHE A 588 -2.42 3.15 -39.58
N ASP A 589 -2.95 4.37 -39.79
CA ASP A 589 -3.86 4.70 -40.90
C ASP A 589 -3.25 4.46 -42.29
N SER A 590 -1.98 4.84 -42.47
CA SER A 590 -1.26 4.61 -43.72
C SER A 590 -0.48 3.28 -43.75
N ARG A 591 -0.62 2.45 -42.70
CA ARG A 591 0.09 1.18 -42.48
C ARG A 591 1.61 1.33 -42.63
N ARG A 592 2.15 2.49 -42.27
CA ARG A 592 3.56 2.86 -42.47
C ARG A 592 4.35 2.71 -41.18
N VAL A 593 5.55 2.16 -41.30
CA VAL A 593 6.58 2.13 -40.25
C VAL A 593 7.86 2.70 -40.87
N GLU A 594 8.55 3.58 -40.14
CA GLU A 594 9.86 4.12 -40.52
C GLU A 594 10.86 3.81 -39.41
N ILE A 595 12.07 3.38 -39.78
CA ILE A 595 13.16 3.05 -38.85
C ILE A 595 14.23 4.12 -39.01
N ASN A 596 14.49 4.92 -37.97
CA ASN A 596 15.54 5.95 -37.98
C ASN A 596 16.90 5.34 -37.58
N GLY A 597 17.41 4.43 -38.41
CA GLY A 597 18.65 3.71 -38.14
C GLY A 597 18.87 2.51 -39.07
N ALA A 598 19.90 1.71 -38.76
CA ALA A 598 20.20 0.49 -39.52
C ALA A 598 19.21 -0.64 -39.20
N LEU A 599 18.53 -1.16 -40.24
CA LEU A 599 17.64 -2.32 -40.14
C LEU A 599 18.38 -3.59 -40.61
N THR A 600 18.62 -4.52 -39.69
CA THR A 600 19.20 -5.84 -39.99
C THR A 600 18.13 -6.91 -39.91
N ILE A 601 17.96 -7.69 -40.98
CA ILE A 601 16.96 -8.76 -41.10
C ILE A 601 17.60 -10.06 -41.61
N THR A 602 17.26 -11.20 -40.99
CA THR A 602 17.84 -12.51 -41.32
C THR A 602 17.38 -13.06 -42.67
N SER A 603 16.16 -12.70 -43.08
CA SER A 603 15.58 -13.05 -44.39
C SER A 603 14.44 -12.08 -44.70
N MET A 604 14.12 -11.89 -45.98
CA MET A 604 13.02 -11.04 -46.45
C MET A 604 12.25 -11.77 -47.55
N ALA A 605 10.93 -11.89 -47.39
CA ALA A 605 10.04 -12.51 -48.36
C ALA A 605 8.91 -11.55 -48.74
N ALA A 606 8.80 -11.23 -50.03
CA ALA A 606 7.73 -10.37 -50.56
C ALA A 606 6.56 -11.21 -51.07
N ALA A 607 5.33 -10.73 -50.89
CA ALA A 607 4.13 -11.40 -51.39
C ALA A 607 4.10 -11.38 -52.94
N SER A 608 4.19 -12.55 -53.57
CA SER A 608 4.40 -12.67 -55.02
C SER A 608 3.47 -13.71 -55.70
N ASP A 609 2.45 -14.21 -54.98
CA ASP A 609 1.44 -15.14 -55.49
C ASP A 609 0.74 -14.59 -56.73
N LEU A 610 0.43 -15.46 -57.71
CA LEU A 610 -0.28 -15.09 -58.94
C LEU A 610 -1.64 -14.43 -58.65
N ARG A 611 -2.34 -14.89 -57.60
CA ARG A 611 -3.67 -14.39 -57.19
C ARG A 611 -3.63 -12.97 -56.64
N PHE A 612 -2.46 -12.46 -56.26
CA PHE A 612 -2.28 -11.08 -55.77
C PHE A 612 -1.89 -10.10 -56.90
N LYS A 613 -1.82 -10.57 -58.15
CA LYS A 613 -1.39 -9.79 -59.31
C LYS A 613 -2.50 -9.71 -60.36
N LYS A 614 -2.60 -8.55 -61.01
CA LYS A 614 -3.49 -8.30 -62.17
C LYS A 614 -2.70 -7.62 -63.28
N GLU A 615 -3.24 -7.62 -64.49
CA GLU A 615 -2.70 -6.87 -65.64
C GLU A 615 -1.22 -7.15 -65.93
N ILE A 616 -0.80 -8.40 -65.73
CA ILE A 616 0.59 -8.84 -65.86
C ILE A 616 1.06 -8.67 -67.31
N ARG A 617 2.13 -7.91 -67.50
CA ARG A 617 2.81 -7.68 -68.79
C ARG A 617 4.28 -8.07 -68.69
N HIS A 618 4.89 -8.44 -69.81
CA HIS A 618 6.33 -8.67 -69.87
C HIS A 618 7.10 -7.35 -69.79
N LEU A 619 8.28 -7.34 -69.16
CA LEU A 619 9.21 -6.22 -69.24
C LEU A 619 9.96 -6.31 -70.57
N ASN A 620 10.09 -5.19 -71.27
CA ASN A 620 10.75 -5.07 -72.58
C ASN A 620 11.64 -3.82 -72.57
N SER A 621 12.67 -3.79 -73.42
CA SER A 621 13.73 -2.76 -73.40
C SER A 621 14.41 -2.64 -72.03
N SER A 622 14.55 -3.77 -71.34
CA SER A 622 15.09 -3.85 -70.00
C SER A 622 16.58 -3.54 -69.98
N LEU A 623 17.32 -3.99 -71.00
CA LEU A 623 18.74 -3.70 -71.20
C LEU A 623 18.98 -2.22 -71.52
N GLU A 624 18.16 -1.62 -72.38
CA GLU A 624 18.19 -0.19 -72.71
C GLU A 624 17.98 0.66 -71.45
N LYS A 625 16.92 0.35 -70.68
CA LYS A 625 16.61 1.04 -69.42
C LYS A 625 17.72 0.89 -68.37
N VAL A 626 18.27 -0.31 -68.19
CA VAL A 626 19.39 -0.53 -67.24
C VAL A 626 20.66 0.19 -67.69
N SER A 627 20.93 0.24 -69.00
CA SER A 627 22.09 0.95 -69.55
C SER A 627 22.00 2.48 -69.44
N ALA A 628 20.80 3.03 -69.22
CA ALA A 628 20.57 4.44 -68.96
C ALA A 628 20.69 4.83 -67.47
N LEU A 629 20.95 3.89 -66.55
CA LEU A 629 21.10 4.18 -65.12
C LEU A 629 22.57 4.41 -64.73
N ASN A 630 22.85 5.54 -64.06
CA ASN A 630 24.18 5.83 -63.54
C ASN A 630 24.38 5.23 -62.13
N GLY A 631 25.29 4.26 -62.02
CA GLY A 631 25.82 3.82 -60.73
C GLY A 631 26.77 4.86 -60.14
N VAL A 632 26.43 5.43 -58.99
CA VAL A 632 27.21 6.49 -58.33
C VAL A 632 27.85 6.00 -57.02
N SER A 633 28.91 6.68 -56.61
CA SER A 633 29.48 6.56 -55.25
C SER A 633 29.46 7.92 -54.56
N PHE A 634 29.02 7.95 -53.31
CA PHE A 634 28.65 9.17 -52.60
C PHE A 634 28.91 9.07 -51.09
N GLU A 635 28.85 10.21 -50.40
CA GLU A 635 28.94 10.31 -48.94
C GLU A 635 27.74 11.12 -48.44
N TRP A 636 27.21 10.77 -47.26
CA TRP A 636 26.01 11.41 -46.73
C TRP A 636 26.29 12.82 -46.20
N ASN A 637 25.53 13.81 -46.67
CA ASN A 637 25.59 15.18 -46.16
C ASN A 637 24.94 15.27 -44.75
N ARG A 638 25.76 14.98 -43.74
CA ARG A 638 25.38 14.99 -42.31
C ARG A 638 25.39 16.38 -41.68
N GLU A 639 26.05 17.36 -42.30
CA GLU A 639 26.04 18.75 -41.85
C GLU A 639 24.68 19.41 -42.11
N MET A 640 24.09 19.13 -43.29
CA MET A 640 22.77 19.61 -43.67
C MET A 640 21.61 18.77 -43.09
N TYR A 641 21.86 17.49 -42.76
CA TYR A 641 20.85 16.55 -42.28
C TYR A 641 21.33 15.71 -41.07
N PRO A 642 21.69 16.34 -39.92
CA PRO A 642 22.21 15.62 -38.76
C PRO A 642 21.20 14.62 -38.17
N ASP A 643 19.91 15.00 -38.11
CA ASP A 643 18.84 14.24 -37.46
C ASP A 643 18.52 12.88 -38.14
N LYS A 644 19.09 12.63 -39.32
CA LYS A 644 18.88 11.40 -40.11
C LYS A 644 19.85 10.27 -39.76
N GLY A 645 20.76 10.46 -38.82
CA GLY A 645 21.61 9.40 -38.28
C GLY A 645 22.46 8.67 -39.34
N PHE A 646 22.76 9.34 -40.46
CA PHE A 646 23.36 8.71 -41.62
C PHE A 646 24.73 8.08 -41.31
N GLY A 647 24.98 6.91 -41.93
CA GLY A 647 26.22 6.15 -41.78
C GLY A 647 27.48 6.94 -42.18
N ASN A 648 28.60 6.56 -41.57
CA ASN A 648 29.91 7.19 -41.80
C ASN A 648 30.60 6.56 -43.03
N GLY A 649 31.32 7.37 -43.82
CA GLY A 649 32.10 6.89 -44.97
C GLY A 649 31.30 6.63 -46.25
N ARG A 650 32.04 6.29 -47.31
CA ARG A 650 31.58 6.26 -48.70
C ARG A 650 30.69 5.06 -49.03
N GLN A 651 29.61 5.34 -49.75
CA GLN A 651 28.55 4.43 -50.17
C GLN A 651 28.52 4.28 -51.70
N ILE A 652 27.67 3.36 -52.19
CA ILE A 652 27.35 3.18 -53.61
C ILE A 652 25.84 3.08 -53.81
N GLY A 653 25.32 3.48 -54.97
CA GLY A 653 23.88 3.43 -55.26
C GLY A 653 23.48 4.14 -56.55
N LEU A 654 22.23 4.57 -56.62
CA LEU A 654 21.60 5.30 -57.72
C LEU A 654 20.98 6.60 -57.20
N ILE A 655 20.96 7.66 -58.03
CA ILE A 655 20.26 8.91 -57.73
C ILE A 655 18.80 8.77 -58.12
N ALA A 656 17.87 8.90 -57.16
CA ALA A 656 16.44 8.65 -57.38
C ALA A 656 15.83 9.53 -58.49
N GLN A 657 16.30 10.77 -58.62
CA GLN A 657 15.91 11.73 -59.65
C GLN A 657 16.37 11.33 -61.06
N GLU A 658 17.42 10.51 -61.19
CA GLU A 658 17.90 9.96 -62.47
C GLU A 658 17.20 8.65 -62.82
N VAL A 659 16.84 7.84 -61.81
CA VAL A 659 16.06 6.60 -62.00
C VAL A 659 14.61 6.91 -62.44
N GLU A 660 14.00 7.95 -61.89
CA GLU A 660 12.59 8.29 -62.11
C GLU A 660 12.15 8.43 -63.59
N PRO A 661 12.86 9.14 -64.49
CA PRO A 661 12.47 9.23 -65.90
C PRO A 661 12.63 7.91 -66.69
N VAL A 662 13.34 6.91 -66.16
CA VAL A 662 13.65 5.65 -66.86
C VAL A 662 12.82 4.47 -66.32
N LEU A 663 12.68 4.41 -64.99
CA LEU A 663 11.98 3.37 -64.22
C LEU A 663 11.22 4.01 -63.04
N PRO A 664 10.15 4.79 -63.31
CA PRO A 664 9.38 5.47 -62.28
C PRO A 664 8.76 4.52 -61.25
N GLU A 665 8.52 3.25 -61.62
CA GLU A 665 7.95 2.21 -60.75
C GLU A 665 8.89 1.81 -59.59
N LEU A 666 10.18 2.14 -59.70
CA LEU A 666 11.17 1.95 -58.65
C LEU A 666 11.23 3.13 -57.66
N VAL A 667 10.79 4.31 -58.06
CA VAL A 667 10.97 5.54 -57.27
C VAL A 667 9.73 5.84 -56.44
N HIS A 668 9.93 6.04 -55.14
CA HIS A 668 8.90 6.57 -54.24
C HIS A 668 9.23 8.02 -53.88
N THR A 669 8.22 8.89 -53.82
CA THR A 669 8.34 10.27 -53.34
C THR A 669 7.50 10.42 -52.07
N ASP A 670 8.11 10.89 -50.98
CA ASP A 670 7.42 11.09 -49.71
C ASP A 670 6.65 12.41 -49.61
N ARG A 671 5.91 12.62 -48.51
CA ARG A 671 5.11 13.85 -48.28
C ARG A 671 5.96 15.14 -48.17
N GLN A 672 7.29 15.03 -48.05
CA GLN A 672 8.22 16.16 -48.01
C GLN A 672 8.95 16.33 -49.36
N GLY A 673 8.52 15.61 -50.41
CA GLY A 673 9.09 15.67 -51.76
C GLY A 673 10.41 14.92 -51.93
N ARG A 674 10.88 14.20 -50.90
CA ARG A 674 12.14 13.44 -50.96
C ARG A 674 11.92 12.11 -51.67
N LYS A 675 12.91 11.67 -52.46
CA LYS A 675 12.80 10.49 -53.31
C LYS A 675 13.70 9.34 -52.85
N SER A 676 13.20 8.12 -52.96
CA SER A 676 13.91 6.88 -52.60
C SER A 676 13.71 5.78 -53.66
N VAL A 677 14.62 4.82 -53.71
CA VAL A 677 14.68 3.77 -54.77
C VAL A 677 14.41 2.38 -54.20
N SER A 678 13.51 1.64 -54.85
CA SER A 678 13.14 0.26 -54.56
C SER A 678 14.15 -0.73 -55.16
N TYR A 679 15.34 -0.84 -54.55
CA TYR A 679 16.43 -1.71 -55.05
C TYR A 679 16.04 -3.20 -55.12
N ASP A 680 15.10 -3.64 -54.28
CA ASP A 680 14.51 -4.99 -54.30
C ASP A 680 13.84 -5.30 -55.65
N LYS A 681 13.05 -4.35 -56.18
CA LYS A 681 12.32 -4.50 -57.44
C LYS A 681 13.23 -4.44 -58.68
N LEU A 682 14.36 -3.73 -58.59
CA LEU A 682 15.33 -3.61 -59.68
C LEU A 682 15.85 -4.99 -60.14
N THR A 683 15.89 -5.98 -59.25
CA THR A 683 16.28 -7.37 -59.55
C THR A 683 15.50 -7.99 -60.73
N ALA A 684 14.21 -7.68 -60.87
CA ALA A 684 13.38 -8.19 -61.96
C ALA A 684 13.74 -7.55 -63.32
N VAL A 685 14.06 -6.25 -63.33
CA VAL A 685 14.49 -5.54 -64.54
C VAL A 685 15.88 -6.03 -64.98
N LEU A 686 16.79 -6.22 -64.02
CA LEU A 686 18.12 -6.79 -64.28
C LEU A 686 18.03 -8.23 -64.85
N ALA A 687 17.09 -9.04 -64.37
CA ALA A 687 16.90 -10.40 -64.86
C ALA A 687 16.47 -10.46 -66.34
N GLU A 688 15.59 -9.56 -66.79
CA GLU A 688 15.22 -9.47 -68.21
C GLU A 688 16.33 -8.77 -69.04
N ALA A 689 17.01 -7.76 -68.50
CA ALA A 689 18.15 -7.10 -69.16
C ALA A 689 19.28 -8.09 -69.50
N ILE A 690 19.57 -9.03 -68.58
CA ILE A 690 20.56 -10.09 -68.80
C ILE A 690 20.11 -11.07 -69.90
N LYS A 691 18.81 -11.37 -70.03
CA LYS A 691 18.28 -12.21 -71.12
C LYS A 691 18.35 -11.51 -72.47
N GLU A 692 17.98 -10.22 -72.51
CA GLU A 692 18.10 -9.37 -73.70
C GLU A 692 19.56 -9.31 -74.17
N GLN A 693 20.51 -9.02 -73.26
CA GLN A 693 21.95 -9.02 -73.57
C GLN A 693 22.47 -10.40 -74.01
N GLN A 694 22.01 -11.48 -73.36
CA GLN A 694 22.39 -12.84 -73.73
C GLN A 694 21.86 -13.23 -75.13
N LYS A 695 20.71 -12.68 -75.55
CA LYS A 695 20.20 -12.82 -76.93
C LYS A 695 21.12 -12.12 -77.93
N GLU A 696 21.48 -10.87 -77.69
CA GLU A 696 22.41 -10.12 -78.56
C GLU A 696 23.75 -10.84 -78.70
N ILE A 697 24.32 -11.36 -77.60
CA ILE A 697 25.56 -12.12 -77.60
C ILE A 697 25.45 -13.40 -78.46
N MET A 698 24.28 -14.06 -78.50
CA MET A 698 24.06 -15.22 -79.37
C MET A 698 23.93 -14.82 -80.85
N GLU A 699 23.24 -13.73 -81.15
CA GLU A 699 23.07 -13.20 -82.51
C GLU A 699 24.42 -12.71 -83.08
N GLN A 700 25.22 -11.99 -82.28
CA GLN A 700 26.59 -11.60 -82.64
C GLN A 700 27.49 -12.81 -82.88
N LYS A 701 27.45 -13.85 -82.02
CA LYS A 701 28.22 -15.09 -82.22
C LYS A 701 27.81 -15.84 -83.50
N ALA A 702 26.52 -15.83 -83.85
CA ALA A 702 26.05 -16.40 -85.11
C ALA A 702 26.54 -15.58 -86.32
N GLN A 703 26.55 -14.26 -86.22
CA GLN A 703 27.08 -13.37 -87.27
C GLN A 703 28.59 -13.53 -87.46
N ILE A 704 29.37 -13.61 -86.39
CA ILE A 704 30.83 -13.88 -86.44
C ILE A 704 31.08 -15.21 -87.15
N LYS A 705 30.37 -16.29 -86.75
CA LYS A 705 30.49 -17.61 -87.39
C LYS A 705 30.13 -17.60 -88.88
N LYS A 706 29.18 -16.76 -89.30
CA LYS A 706 28.86 -16.52 -90.71
C LYS A 706 30.00 -15.78 -91.43
N GLN A 707 30.47 -14.67 -90.87
CA GLN A 707 31.56 -13.86 -91.44
C GLN A 707 32.85 -14.67 -91.59
N GLU A 708 33.23 -15.47 -90.60
CA GLU A 708 34.35 -16.42 -90.73
C GLU A 708 34.16 -17.39 -91.92
N SER A 709 32.92 -17.86 -92.17
CA SER A 709 32.61 -18.78 -93.27
C SER A 709 32.77 -18.09 -94.63
N GLU A 710 32.39 -16.83 -94.72
CA GLU A 710 32.57 -15.99 -95.91
C GLU A 710 34.05 -15.63 -96.12
N ILE A 711 34.79 -15.32 -95.05
CA ILE A 711 36.25 -15.11 -95.06
C ILE A 711 37.00 -16.39 -95.49
N ARG A 712 36.59 -17.58 -95.02
CA ARG A 712 37.16 -18.87 -95.46
C ARG A 712 36.95 -19.10 -96.97
N LYS A 713 35.76 -18.80 -97.50
CA LYS A 713 35.47 -18.86 -98.95
C LYS A 713 36.31 -17.87 -99.76
N LEU A 714 36.45 -16.63 -99.27
CA LEU A 714 37.27 -15.61 -99.94
C LEU A 714 38.75 -15.99 -99.97
N HIS A 715 39.29 -16.60 -98.91
CA HIS A 715 40.67 -17.13 -98.93
C HIS A 715 40.84 -18.26 -99.95
N MET A 716 39.88 -19.21 -100.04
CA MET A 716 39.94 -20.24 -101.10
C MET A 716 39.96 -19.63 -102.51
N ILE A 717 39.12 -18.63 -102.77
CA ILE A 717 39.06 -17.95 -104.07
C ILE A 717 40.35 -17.15 -104.35
N MET A 718 40.95 -16.53 -103.33
CA MET A 718 42.25 -15.84 -103.48
C MET A 718 43.40 -16.81 -103.79
N GLU A 719 43.46 -17.97 -103.13
CA GLU A 719 44.49 -18.97 -103.43
C GLU A 719 44.26 -19.64 -104.79
N GLU A 720 43.01 -19.85 -105.21
CA GLU A 720 42.68 -20.32 -106.57
C GLU A 720 43.07 -19.28 -107.64
N LEU A 721 42.88 -17.98 -107.37
CA LEU A 721 43.33 -16.90 -108.26
C LEU A 721 44.86 -16.77 -108.30
N ARG A 722 45.55 -16.95 -107.17
CA ARG A 722 47.03 -17.02 -107.11
C ARG A 722 47.56 -18.20 -107.93
N ALA A 723 46.94 -19.37 -107.82
CA ALA A 723 47.25 -20.57 -108.60
C ALA A 723 46.88 -20.47 -110.10
N ARG A 724 46.36 -19.31 -110.56
CA ARG A 724 46.12 -18.97 -111.97
C ARG A 724 46.95 -17.76 -112.45
N LEU A 725 47.79 -17.19 -111.57
CA LEU A 725 48.68 -16.05 -111.84
C LEU A 725 50.18 -16.42 -111.69
N LEU A 726 50.45 -17.69 -111.37
CA LEU A 726 51.73 -18.38 -111.39
C LEU A 726 51.69 -19.46 -112.47
#